data_AF-A0A9P8A281-F1
#
_entry.id   AF-A0A9P8A281-F1
#
_cell.length_a   1.000
_cell.length_b   1.000
_cell.length_c   1.000
_cell.angle_alpha   90.00
_cell.angle_beta   90.00
_cell.angle_gamma   90.00
#
_symmetry.space_group_name_H-M   'P 1'
#
loop_
_entity.id
_entity.type
_entity.pdbx_description
1 polymer ?
#
loop_
_entity_poly.entity_id
_entity_poly.type
_entity_poly.pdbx_seq_one_letter_code
_entity_poly.pdbx_strand_id
1 'polypeptide(L)'
;MSIFYKKALAPMVSRAMATSTLSRSATLMRPSFAVGMVRSYYRAHEDQSTILPNNIDTHKPEFKENAARMQALVDDMNAKVAEIKLGGGQVARERHLSRKKLLPRDRVDRLLDNGSPFLEIGQFAGHELYEDKVPAGGVIAGIGRVNGVECMIVANDPTVKGGTYYPITVKKHLRAQEIARENRLPCIYLVESGGANLPRQLDVFPDKEHFGRIFYNQANMSAMGIPQVAVVLGSCTAGGAYVPAMADESIIVQKQGTIFLAGPPLVKAATGEVVSAEDLGGADMHCKVSGVTDHLAVDDEHALVLARRVIGNLNYQKKPQLVTKKVEEPLYPASELGGIVGDNLKKSFDVKDVISRIVDGSKFSEFKENYGTSIVTGFAHIHGYPVGIVANNGILFSEAALKSAHFVQLCTQRKIPLVFLQNITGFMVGSSAEQGGIAKNGAKMVTAVSCAQVPKFTVIIGGSFGAGNYGMCGRAYSPRFLWMWPNARISVMGGEQAAGVLATVKRAGMEKRGENWEQKEEDDFKQPIIDLYEKEGHPYVSGARLLDDGTIDPADTRAVLGMGLSAALNAPVSETNYGVFRITLRQAVKAHTAFTSSPAAYSAKVLSSRFYSTTVAPLDASKLEINASKNKKPLQENSQLVFGKTFSDNMLTIEWEAGKGWAKPEIKEYGKLHLDPSAVVFHYSFECFEGMKAYKDKKGRTRLFRPDMNMKRFNRSAARIALPNFEDKELIKLIGEYLKVDDRWIPEGRGYSLYLRPTMIGTQESLGVGASNKALIFVIASPVGPYFPSGFNAVNLLATSDKVRAWPGGTGDAKVGGNYAPCIKPQLDANKEGYQQNLWLFGADHQVTEVGTMNCFVFWKNEQGEKELVTPDLDGSILPGVTRDSILSLTRQWGEFKVSERKFNMADLVKADKEGRIIEMFGAGTACIVCPIKKIHFEGKDINIPLDPSDKTSQAGKLTKRINDAIMDIQYGDVEGPEGWSVIV
;
A
#
# COMPACT_ATOMS: atom_id res chain seq x y z
N MET A 1 -32.32 -1.06 31.27
CA MET A 1 -32.74 -2.48 31.17
C MET A 1 -32.07 -3.42 32.21
N SER A 2 -31.69 -2.95 33.41
CA SER A 2 -30.91 -3.77 34.37
C SER A 2 -31.69 -4.37 35.56
N ILE A 3 -33.04 -4.38 35.53
CA ILE A 3 -33.84 -4.90 36.67
C ILE A 3 -34.68 -6.14 36.33
N PHE A 4 -34.80 -6.55 35.06
CA PHE A 4 -35.63 -7.72 34.69
C PHE A 4 -34.92 -9.08 34.65
N TYR A 5 -33.59 -9.15 34.74
CA TYR A 5 -32.85 -10.40 34.50
C TYR A 5 -32.57 -11.29 35.73
N LYS A 6 -33.00 -10.91 36.95
CA LYS A 6 -32.70 -11.66 38.18
C LYS A 6 -33.82 -12.56 38.74
N LYS A 7 -34.98 -12.68 38.07
CA LYS A 7 -36.13 -13.44 38.62
C LYS A 7 -36.58 -14.70 37.87
N ALA A 8 -35.94 -15.10 36.77
CA ALA A 8 -36.42 -16.22 35.95
C ALA A 8 -35.66 -17.57 36.10
N LEU A 9 -34.57 -17.65 36.88
CA LEU A 9 -33.63 -18.79 36.82
C LEU A 9 -33.57 -19.69 38.07
N ALA A 10 -34.49 -19.55 39.03
CA ALA A 10 -34.47 -20.34 40.27
C ALA A 10 -35.36 -21.62 40.32
N PRO A 11 -36.49 -21.79 39.59
CA PRO A 11 -37.35 -22.97 39.82
C PRO A 11 -37.20 -24.13 38.83
N MET A 12 -36.43 -24.02 37.74
CA MET A 12 -36.39 -25.08 36.71
C MET A 12 -35.41 -26.23 36.99
N VAL A 13 -34.49 -26.10 37.95
CA VAL A 13 -33.50 -27.14 38.28
C VAL A 13 -33.99 -28.11 39.38
N SER A 14 -35.04 -27.76 40.13
CA SER A 14 -35.51 -28.57 41.28
C SER A 14 -36.61 -29.59 40.93
N ARG A 15 -37.14 -29.61 39.70
CA ARG A 15 -38.30 -30.45 39.33
C ARG A 15 -37.96 -31.73 38.54
N ALA A 16 -36.68 -31.97 38.26
CA ALA A 16 -36.21 -33.13 37.50
C ALA A 16 -35.62 -34.27 38.35
N MET A 17 -35.60 -34.14 39.69
CA MET A 17 -35.00 -35.15 40.60
C MET A 17 -35.99 -35.95 41.46
N ALA A 18 -37.29 -35.88 41.18
CA ALA A 18 -38.27 -36.62 41.96
C ALA A 18 -39.28 -37.31 41.04
N THR A 19 -38.91 -38.46 40.47
CA THR A 19 -39.76 -39.63 40.15
C THR A 19 -39.02 -40.60 39.22
N SER A 20 -38.51 -41.70 39.76
CA SER A 20 -38.61 -43.06 39.18
C SER A 20 -37.68 -44.03 39.92
N THR A 21 -38.27 -44.79 40.83
CA THR A 21 -37.78 -46.10 41.25
C THR A 21 -38.14 -47.10 40.15
N LEU A 22 -37.16 -47.78 39.53
CA LEU A 22 -37.25 -49.18 39.08
C LEU A 22 -35.96 -49.66 38.37
N SER A 23 -35.44 -50.77 38.91
CA SER A 23 -34.74 -51.90 38.30
C SER A 23 -33.43 -51.73 37.51
N ARG A 24 -32.47 -52.56 37.94
CA ARG A 24 -31.15 -52.85 37.36
C ARG A 24 -31.24 -53.37 35.92
N SER A 25 -30.47 -52.71 35.03
CA SER A 25 -29.67 -53.27 33.92
C SER A 25 -29.65 -52.30 32.73
N ALA A 26 -28.59 -51.51 32.57
CA ALA A 26 -28.15 -50.97 31.28
C ALA A 26 -26.82 -50.22 31.42
N THR A 27 -25.80 -50.78 30.78
CA THR A 27 -24.70 -50.15 30.03
C THR A 27 -24.43 -48.65 30.22
N LEU A 28 -23.17 -48.33 30.53
CA LEU A 28 -22.58 -46.99 30.44
C LEU A 28 -23.01 -46.24 29.15
N MET A 29 -23.92 -45.28 29.27
CA MET A 29 -24.04 -44.19 28.30
C MET A 29 -23.06 -43.08 28.67
N ARG A 30 -22.20 -42.76 27.70
CA ARG A 30 -21.12 -41.77 27.78
C ARG A 30 -21.65 -40.33 27.97
N PRO A 31 -20.85 -39.42 28.56
CA PRO A 31 -21.19 -38.00 28.77
C PRO A 31 -21.17 -37.14 27.49
N SER A 32 -21.49 -37.69 26.31
CA SER A 32 -21.42 -36.97 25.02
C SER A 32 -22.70 -36.20 24.67
N PHE A 33 -23.86 -36.57 25.23
CA PHE A 33 -25.15 -35.95 24.86
C PHE A 33 -25.38 -34.58 25.51
N ALA A 34 -24.99 -34.39 26.77
CA ALA A 34 -25.16 -33.10 27.47
C ALA A 34 -24.24 -31.99 26.91
N VAL A 35 -23.04 -32.34 26.43
CA VAL A 35 -22.09 -31.40 25.82
C VAL A 35 -22.55 -30.92 24.43
N GLY A 36 -23.27 -31.77 23.69
CA GLY A 36 -23.86 -31.41 22.39
C GLY A 36 -24.95 -30.35 22.49
N MET A 37 -25.83 -30.46 23.49
CA MET A 37 -26.97 -29.56 23.67
C MET A 37 -26.56 -28.16 24.14
N VAL A 38 -25.51 -28.05 24.97
CA VAL A 38 -24.93 -26.76 25.38
C VAL A 38 -24.20 -26.11 24.21
N ARG A 39 -23.44 -26.86 23.40
CA ARG A 39 -22.76 -26.32 22.20
C ARG A 39 -23.74 -25.84 21.13
N SER A 40 -24.87 -26.51 20.93
CA SER A 40 -25.93 -26.06 20.01
C SER A 40 -26.65 -24.81 20.51
N TYR A 41 -26.85 -24.68 21.83
CA TYR A 41 -27.46 -23.48 22.43
C TYR A 41 -26.62 -22.22 22.21
N TYR A 42 -25.30 -22.30 22.43
CA TYR A 42 -24.39 -21.17 22.20
C TYR A 42 -24.25 -20.80 20.72
N ARG A 43 -24.20 -21.77 19.80
CA ARG A 43 -24.18 -21.49 18.35
C ARG A 43 -25.47 -20.82 17.86
N ALA A 44 -26.63 -21.25 18.35
CA ALA A 44 -27.90 -20.63 17.99
C ALA A 44 -28.02 -19.18 18.51
N HIS A 45 -27.46 -18.88 19.68
CA HIS A 45 -27.43 -17.52 20.24
C HIS A 45 -26.41 -16.61 19.51
N GLU A 46 -25.27 -17.16 19.08
CA GLU A 46 -24.27 -16.43 18.30
C GLU A 46 -24.87 -15.97 16.95
N ASP A 47 -25.54 -16.86 16.23
CA ASP A 47 -26.21 -16.53 14.96
C ASP A 47 -27.36 -15.52 15.14
N GLN A 48 -28.17 -15.61 16.21
CA GLN A 48 -29.25 -14.66 16.47
C GLN A 48 -28.77 -13.28 16.91
N SER A 49 -27.64 -13.19 17.62
CA SER A 49 -27.10 -11.92 18.15
C SER A 49 -26.59 -10.95 17.09
N THR A 50 -26.41 -11.41 15.85
CA THR A 50 -25.90 -10.61 14.73
C THR A 50 -26.97 -10.17 13.74
N ILE A 51 -28.23 -10.62 13.92
CA ILE A 51 -29.35 -10.25 13.05
C ILE A 51 -29.81 -8.83 13.39
N LEU A 52 -29.88 -7.96 12.39
CA LEU A 52 -30.43 -6.62 12.57
C LEU A 52 -31.96 -6.70 12.75
N PRO A 53 -32.55 -6.06 13.78
CA PRO A 53 -33.99 -6.09 14.01
C PRO A 53 -34.73 -5.27 12.94
N ASN A 54 -36.01 -5.60 12.70
CA ASN A 54 -36.86 -4.77 11.85
C ASN A 54 -37.40 -3.59 12.67
N ASN A 55 -36.83 -2.41 12.45
CA ASN A 55 -37.30 -1.18 13.09
C ASN A 55 -38.30 -0.39 12.22
N ILE A 56 -38.62 -0.90 11.03
CA ILE A 56 -39.43 -0.20 10.05
C ILE A 56 -40.90 -0.65 10.15
N ASP A 57 -41.78 0.34 10.25
CA ASP A 57 -43.23 0.15 10.16
C ASP A 57 -43.72 0.74 8.84
N THR A 58 -44.03 -0.14 7.89
CA THR A 58 -44.43 0.21 6.51
C THR A 58 -45.83 0.83 6.44
N HIS A 59 -46.60 0.78 7.52
CA HIS A 59 -47.93 1.39 7.59
C HIS A 59 -47.88 2.88 7.98
N LYS A 60 -46.76 3.37 8.51
CA LYS A 60 -46.61 4.79 8.88
C LYS A 60 -46.79 5.72 7.68
N PRO A 61 -47.48 6.87 7.85
CA PRO A 61 -47.65 7.84 6.77
C PRO A 61 -46.34 8.30 6.15
N GLU A 62 -45.31 8.55 6.97
CA GLU A 62 -43.98 8.97 6.50
C GLU A 62 -43.32 7.93 5.60
N PHE A 63 -43.40 6.64 5.93
CA PHE A 63 -42.85 5.57 5.08
C PHE A 63 -43.54 5.53 3.72
N LYS A 64 -44.89 5.63 3.70
CA LYS A 64 -45.66 5.62 2.46
C LYS A 64 -45.36 6.83 1.58
N GLU A 65 -45.19 8.01 2.19
CA GLU A 65 -44.79 9.23 1.50
C GLU A 65 -43.41 9.09 0.87
N ASN A 66 -42.42 8.63 1.63
CA ASN A 66 -41.07 8.37 1.14
C ASN A 66 -41.05 7.35 0.00
N ALA A 67 -41.81 6.25 0.16
CA ALA A 67 -41.89 5.19 -0.84
C ALA A 67 -42.51 5.71 -2.15
N ALA A 68 -43.59 6.48 -2.07
CA ALA A 68 -44.23 7.07 -3.25
C ALA A 68 -43.31 8.05 -3.98
N ARG A 69 -42.57 8.89 -3.25
CA ARG A 69 -41.63 9.85 -3.85
C ARG A 69 -40.42 9.17 -4.48
N MET A 70 -39.84 8.17 -3.82
CA MET A 70 -38.77 7.37 -4.43
C MET A 70 -39.26 6.65 -5.68
N GLN A 71 -40.46 6.05 -5.64
CA GLN A 71 -41.04 5.36 -6.79
C GLN A 71 -41.21 6.31 -7.98
N ALA A 72 -41.65 7.56 -7.76
CA ALA A 72 -41.74 8.54 -8.83
C ALA A 72 -40.37 8.84 -9.49
N LEU A 73 -39.28 8.87 -8.72
CA LEU A 73 -37.93 9.04 -9.25
C LEU A 73 -37.46 7.80 -10.04
N VAL A 74 -37.79 6.60 -9.55
CA VAL A 74 -37.50 5.33 -10.24
C VAL A 74 -38.28 5.25 -11.57
N ASP A 75 -39.55 5.66 -11.57
CA ASP A 75 -40.39 5.66 -12.77
C ASP A 75 -39.86 6.64 -13.83
N ASP A 76 -39.44 7.85 -13.43
CA ASP A 76 -38.79 8.82 -14.31
C ASP A 76 -37.47 8.27 -14.88
N MET A 77 -36.64 7.64 -14.03
CA MET A 77 -35.41 7.00 -14.45
C MET A 77 -35.69 5.91 -15.51
N ASN A 78 -36.65 5.02 -15.24
CA ASN A 78 -37.02 3.94 -16.14
C ASN A 78 -37.56 4.46 -17.48
N ALA A 79 -38.36 5.53 -17.46
CA ALA A 79 -38.86 6.18 -18.68
C ALA A 79 -37.71 6.73 -19.54
N LYS A 80 -36.74 7.41 -18.92
CA LYS A 80 -35.55 7.93 -19.63
C LYS A 80 -34.67 6.80 -20.16
N VAL A 81 -34.45 5.74 -19.38
CA VAL A 81 -33.72 4.55 -19.83
C VAL A 81 -34.42 3.89 -21.03
N ALA A 82 -35.75 3.84 -21.04
CA ALA A 82 -36.52 3.34 -22.18
C ALA A 82 -36.28 4.18 -23.45
N GLU A 83 -36.23 5.52 -23.35
CA GLU A 83 -35.86 6.41 -24.47
C GLU A 83 -34.42 6.14 -24.93
N ILE A 84 -33.46 6.05 -24.01
CA ILE A 84 -32.04 5.78 -24.30
C ILE A 84 -31.86 4.44 -25.03
N LYS A 85 -32.65 3.42 -24.68
CA LYS A 85 -32.60 2.11 -25.34
C LYS A 85 -33.02 2.15 -26.82
N LEU A 86 -33.68 3.21 -27.28
CA LEU A 86 -34.02 3.40 -28.70
C LEU A 86 -32.83 3.85 -29.56
N GLY A 87 -31.67 4.16 -28.98
CA GLY A 87 -30.48 4.59 -29.72
C GLY A 87 -30.77 5.87 -30.52
N GLY A 88 -30.43 5.89 -31.81
CA GLY A 88 -30.69 7.02 -32.72
C GLY A 88 -32.17 7.28 -33.05
N GLY A 89 -33.11 6.61 -32.38
CA GLY A 89 -34.53 6.72 -32.62
C GLY A 89 -35.04 5.77 -33.72
N GLN A 90 -36.37 5.71 -33.86
CA GLN A 90 -37.05 4.71 -34.68
C GLN A 90 -36.60 4.71 -36.16
N VAL A 91 -36.48 5.90 -36.77
CA VAL A 91 -36.04 6.04 -38.17
C VAL A 91 -34.62 5.51 -38.38
N ALA A 92 -33.70 5.78 -37.45
CA ALA A 92 -32.33 5.29 -37.55
C ALA A 92 -32.25 3.77 -37.36
N ARG A 93 -33.08 3.21 -36.46
CA ARG A 93 -33.21 1.75 -36.25
C ARG A 93 -33.75 1.05 -37.48
N GLU A 94 -34.83 1.54 -38.08
CA GLU A 94 -35.43 0.98 -39.30
C GLU A 94 -34.44 1.01 -40.47
N ARG A 95 -33.69 2.12 -40.62
CA ARG A 95 -32.62 2.23 -41.61
C ARG A 95 -31.46 1.26 -41.36
N HIS A 96 -31.17 0.94 -40.10
CA HIS A 96 -30.14 -0.05 -39.75
C HIS A 96 -30.60 -1.47 -40.07
N LEU A 97 -31.84 -1.80 -39.69
CA LEU A 97 -32.47 -3.09 -39.95
C LEU A 97 -32.68 -3.35 -41.45
N SER A 98 -32.97 -2.33 -42.26
CA SER A 98 -33.12 -2.48 -43.71
C SER A 98 -31.85 -2.93 -44.42
N ARG A 99 -30.68 -2.77 -43.77
CA ARG A 99 -29.38 -3.30 -44.22
C ARG A 99 -29.16 -4.76 -43.79
N LYS A 100 -30.17 -5.41 -43.21
CA LYS A 100 -30.15 -6.79 -42.67
C LYS A 100 -29.15 -6.99 -41.52
N LYS A 101 -28.94 -5.95 -40.72
CA LYS A 101 -28.03 -5.93 -39.58
C LYS A 101 -28.81 -6.02 -38.28
N LEU A 102 -28.25 -6.66 -37.26
CA LEU A 102 -28.83 -6.67 -35.92
C LEU A 102 -28.62 -5.32 -35.24
N LEU A 103 -29.56 -4.91 -34.39
CA LEU A 103 -29.36 -3.73 -33.55
C LEU A 103 -28.27 -4.02 -32.50
N PRO A 104 -27.54 -3.00 -32.03
CA PRO A 104 -26.47 -3.15 -31.04
C PRO A 104 -26.89 -3.89 -29.76
N ARG A 105 -28.06 -3.57 -29.20
CA ARG A 105 -28.57 -4.26 -28.00
C ARG A 105 -28.95 -5.71 -28.29
N ASP A 106 -29.58 -5.97 -29.44
CA ASP A 106 -29.88 -7.34 -29.88
C ASP A 106 -28.60 -8.17 -30.05
N ARG A 107 -27.50 -7.57 -30.53
CA ARG A 107 -26.20 -8.23 -30.65
C ARG A 107 -25.63 -8.60 -29.28
N VAL A 108 -25.72 -7.69 -28.30
CA VAL A 108 -25.32 -7.98 -26.92
C VAL A 108 -26.17 -9.13 -26.36
N ASP A 109 -27.50 -9.05 -26.49
CA ASP A 109 -28.42 -10.07 -25.96
C ASP A 109 -28.17 -11.46 -26.57
N ARG A 110 -27.89 -11.54 -27.89
CA ARG A 110 -27.58 -12.81 -28.57
C ARG A 110 -26.18 -13.33 -28.28
N LEU A 111 -25.23 -12.46 -27.92
CA LEU A 111 -23.88 -12.85 -27.53
C LEU A 111 -23.87 -13.53 -26.15
N LEU A 112 -24.69 -13.04 -25.22
CA LEU A 112 -24.75 -13.51 -23.84
C LEU A 112 -25.26 -14.95 -23.73
N ASP A 113 -24.88 -15.62 -22.64
CA ASP A 113 -25.48 -16.90 -22.27
C ASP A 113 -26.96 -16.73 -21.92
N ASN A 114 -27.77 -17.75 -22.22
CA ASN A 114 -29.20 -17.69 -21.96
C ASN A 114 -29.49 -17.50 -20.46
N GLY A 115 -30.26 -16.47 -20.13
CA GLY A 115 -30.56 -16.07 -18.75
C GLY A 115 -29.41 -15.37 -18.01
N SER A 116 -28.29 -15.07 -18.68
CA SER A 116 -27.21 -14.27 -18.07
C SER A 116 -27.72 -12.87 -17.76
N PRO A 117 -27.41 -12.32 -16.57
CA PRO A 117 -27.60 -10.91 -16.33
C PRO A 117 -26.61 -10.09 -17.17
N PHE A 118 -26.95 -8.81 -17.39
CA PHE A 118 -26.07 -7.83 -18.01
C PHE A 118 -26.01 -6.57 -17.15
N LEU A 119 -24.83 -6.34 -16.55
CA LEU A 119 -24.55 -5.14 -15.76
C LEU A 119 -24.06 -4.04 -16.70
N GLU A 120 -24.99 -3.22 -17.19
CA GLU A 120 -24.69 -2.10 -18.09
C GLU A 120 -23.97 -0.95 -17.35
N ILE A 121 -22.98 -0.35 -17.99
CA ILE A 121 -22.16 0.74 -17.47
C ILE A 121 -22.49 2.04 -18.22
N GLY A 122 -22.73 3.12 -17.47
CA GLY A 122 -22.91 4.47 -18.00
C GLY A 122 -24.13 4.60 -18.92
N GLN A 123 -25.30 4.10 -18.48
CA GLN A 123 -26.56 4.17 -19.25
C GLN A 123 -26.93 5.60 -19.65
N PHE A 124 -26.76 6.55 -18.72
CA PHE A 124 -27.07 7.97 -18.94
C PHE A 124 -25.96 8.76 -19.65
N ALA A 125 -24.85 8.14 -20.05
CA ALA A 125 -23.76 8.84 -20.71
C ALA A 125 -24.25 9.70 -21.88
N GLY A 126 -23.84 10.98 -21.93
CA GLY A 126 -24.23 11.92 -22.97
C GLY A 126 -25.65 12.51 -22.83
N HIS A 127 -26.44 12.10 -21.82
CA HIS A 127 -27.78 12.65 -21.57
C HIS A 127 -27.72 14.16 -21.36
N GLU A 128 -28.38 14.92 -22.25
CA GLU A 128 -28.42 16.40 -22.23
C GLU A 128 -27.02 17.07 -22.13
N LEU A 129 -25.96 16.38 -22.57
CA LEU A 129 -24.59 16.89 -22.52
C LEU A 129 -24.22 17.73 -23.76
N TYR A 130 -24.85 17.43 -24.89
CA TYR A 130 -24.64 18.08 -26.18
C TYR A 130 -25.97 18.54 -26.76
N GLU A 131 -25.93 19.46 -27.71
CA GLU A 131 -27.10 19.84 -28.51
C GLU A 131 -27.63 18.64 -29.33
N ASP A 132 -26.72 17.79 -29.81
CA ASP A 132 -27.08 16.50 -30.41
C ASP A 132 -27.56 15.51 -29.34
N LYS A 133 -28.60 14.74 -29.63
CA LYS A 133 -28.95 13.56 -28.83
C LYS A 133 -27.92 12.44 -29.06
N VAL A 134 -27.18 12.08 -28.01
CA VAL A 134 -26.17 11.00 -28.02
C VAL A 134 -26.45 9.99 -26.90
N PRO A 135 -27.57 9.22 -26.99
CA PRO A 135 -27.98 8.32 -25.92
C PRO A 135 -26.92 7.25 -25.63
N ALA A 136 -26.72 6.97 -24.35
CA ALA A 136 -25.69 6.09 -23.82
C ALA A 136 -24.26 6.43 -24.31
N GLY A 137 -24.02 7.64 -24.81
CA GLY A 137 -22.76 8.06 -25.40
C GLY A 137 -22.47 7.40 -26.76
N GLY A 138 -23.45 6.81 -27.43
CA GLY A 138 -23.26 6.10 -28.72
C GLY A 138 -22.53 4.75 -28.59
N VAL A 139 -22.43 4.21 -27.37
CA VAL A 139 -21.79 2.93 -27.09
C VAL A 139 -22.50 2.24 -25.92
N ILE A 140 -22.81 0.95 -26.06
CA ILE A 140 -23.32 0.10 -24.99
C ILE A 140 -22.11 -0.63 -24.40
N ALA A 141 -21.92 -0.52 -23.10
CA ALA A 141 -20.84 -1.21 -22.41
C ALA A 141 -21.40 -1.91 -21.18
N GLY A 142 -20.90 -3.11 -20.86
CA GLY A 142 -21.37 -3.82 -19.67
C GLY A 142 -20.73 -5.19 -19.50
N ILE A 143 -21.03 -5.81 -18.36
CA ILE A 143 -20.51 -7.12 -17.98
C ILE A 143 -21.61 -8.15 -18.10
N GLY A 144 -21.35 -9.24 -18.80
CA GLY A 144 -22.23 -10.40 -18.86
C GLY A 144 -21.45 -11.69 -19.11
N ARG A 145 -22.14 -12.83 -19.07
CA ARG A 145 -21.51 -14.14 -19.27
C ARG A 145 -21.58 -14.58 -20.72
N VAL A 146 -20.44 -15.05 -21.22
CA VAL A 146 -20.30 -15.65 -22.54
C VAL A 146 -19.55 -16.96 -22.36
N ASN A 147 -20.18 -18.09 -22.68
CA ASN A 147 -19.66 -19.44 -22.42
C ASN A 147 -19.17 -19.62 -20.97
N GLY A 148 -19.94 -19.12 -20.00
CA GLY A 148 -19.65 -19.20 -18.58
C GLY A 148 -18.58 -18.23 -18.06
N VAL A 149 -17.96 -17.44 -18.95
CA VAL A 149 -16.92 -16.46 -18.61
C VAL A 149 -17.54 -15.07 -18.48
N GLU A 150 -17.20 -14.34 -17.40
CA GLU A 150 -17.61 -12.94 -17.22
C GLU A 150 -16.75 -12.04 -18.12
N CYS A 151 -17.36 -11.43 -19.13
CA CYS A 151 -16.68 -10.60 -20.13
C CYS A 151 -17.14 -9.15 -20.05
N MET A 152 -16.21 -8.22 -20.32
CA MET A 152 -16.56 -6.83 -20.64
C MET A 152 -16.94 -6.76 -22.12
N ILE A 153 -18.15 -6.32 -22.41
CA ILE A 153 -18.66 -6.16 -23.78
C ILE A 153 -18.77 -4.67 -24.08
N VAL A 154 -18.25 -4.23 -25.21
CA VAL A 154 -18.34 -2.84 -25.70
C VAL A 154 -18.87 -2.86 -27.13
N ALA A 155 -20.09 -2.38 -27.33
CA ALA A 155 -20.79 -2.39 -28.62
C ALA A 155 -21.10 -0.97 -29.09
N ASN A 156 -20.56 -0.56 -30.24
CA ASN A 156 -20.91 0.73 -30.82
C ASN A 156 -22.37 0.75 -31.27
N ASP A 157 -23.02 1.91 -31.14
CA ASP A 157 -24.36 2.13 -31.68
C ASP A 157 -24.32 2.95 -32.97
N PRO A 158 -24.32 2.31 -34.16
CA PRO A 158 -24.30 2.99 -35.46
C PRO A 158 -25.57 3.79 -35.73
N THR A 159 -26.66 3.55 -34.98
CA THR A 159 -27.89 4.35 -35.12
C THR A 159 -27.69 5.75 -34.53
N VAL A 160 -26.82 5.89 -33.53
CA VAL A 160 -26.49 7.16 -32.88
C VAL A 160 -25.38 7.87 -33.66
N LYS A 161 -25.77 8.86 -34.48
CA LYS A 161 -24.83 9.69 -35.27
C LYS A 161 -23.79 8.85 -36.05
N GLY A 162 -24.19 7.69 -36.57
CA GLY A 162 -23.32 6.79 -37.33
C GLY A 162 -22.29 6.04 -36.49
N GLY A 163 -22.48 5.96 -35.17
CA GLY A 163 -21.53 5.34 -34.23
C GLY A 163 -20.25 6.16 -34.05
N THR A 164 -20.31 7.46 -34.32
CA THR A 164 -19.14 8.34 -34.21
C THR A 164 -18.75 8.59 -32.76
N TYR A 165 -17.45 8.67 -32.48
CA TYR A 165 -16.95 8.91 -31.13
C TYR A 165 -17.03 10.39 -30.76
N TYR A 166 -17.95 10.71 -29.85
CA TYR A 166 -17.97 11.97 -29.11
C TYR A 166 -16.99 11.90 -27.92
N PRO A 167 -16.63 13.03 -27.29
CA PRO A 167 -15.78 13.02 -26.10
C PRO A 167 -16.29 12.06 -25.01
N ILE A 168 -17.61 12.03 -24.78
CA ILE A 168 -18.20 11.09 -23.81
C ILE A 168 -18.12 9.62 -24.24
N THR A 169 -18.16 9.34 -25.54
CA THR A 169 -17.99 7.98 -26.10
C THR A 169 -16.61 7.45 -25.76
N VAL A 170 -15.58 8.28 -25.95
CA VAL A 170 -14.20 7.94 -25.58
C VAL A 170 -14.10 7.67 -24.09
N LYS A 171 -14.59 8.60 -23.26
CA LYS A 171 -14.57 8.45 -21.79
C LYS A 171 -15.26 7.16 -21.35
N LYS A 172 -16.39 6.81 -21.95
CA LYS A 172 -17.12 5.57 -21.64
C LYS A 172 -16.40 4.32 -22.10
N HIS A 173 -15.81 4.31 -23.29
CA HIS A 173 -14.98 3.20 -23.75
C HIS A 173 -13.78 3.00 -22.82
N LEU A 174 -13.07 4.06 -22.45
CA LEU A 174 -11.94 3.99 -21.52
C LEU A 174 -12.35 3.51 -20.13
N ARG A 175 -13.51 3.94 -19.62
CA ARG A 175 -14.04 3.43 -18.35
C ARG A 175 -14.36 1.93 -18.41
N ALA A 176 -14.92 1.45 -19.53
CA ALA A 176 -15.15 0.02 -19.72
C ALA A 176 -13.83 -0.78 -19.70
N GLN A 177 -12.78 -0.29 -20.37
CA GLN A 177 -11.44 -0.90 -20.33
C GLN A 177 -10.78 -0.80 -18.95
N GLU A 178 -10.98 0.30 -18.22
CA GLU A 178 -10.50 0.43 -16.86
C GLU A 178 -11.10 -0.67 -15.98
N ILE A 179 -12.42 -0.85 -16.01
CA ILE A 179 -13.14 -1.91 -15.31
C ILE A 179 -12.62 -3.29 -15.75
N ALA A 180 -12.44 -3.53 -17.05
CA ALA A 180 -11.96 -4.80 -17.57
C ALA A 180 -10.54 -5.12 -17.08
N ARG A 181 -9.61 -4.18 -17.19
CA ARG A 181 -8.23 -4.30 -16.69
C ARG A 181 -8.20 -4.58 -15.20
N GLU A 182 -8.99 -3.82 -14.45
CA GLU A 182 -9.03 -3.86 -13.00
C GLU A 182 -9.59 -5.17 -12.45
N ASN A 183 -10.61 -5.72 -13.11
CA ASN A 183 -11.27 -6.95 -12.71
C ASN A 183 -10.80 -8.16 -13.56
N ARG A 184 -9.80 -7.99 -14.44
CA ARG A 184 -9.27 -8.99 -15.38
C ARG A 184 -10.32 -9.66 -16.27
N LEU A 185 -11.31 -8.92 -16.77
CA LEU A 185 -12.37 -9.44 -17.62
C LEU A 185 -11.91 -9.49 -19.08
N PRO A 186 -12.06 -10.63 -19.80
CA PRO A 186 -11.88 -10.64 -21.25
C PRO A 186 -12.77 -9.60 -21.93
N CYS A 187 -12.25 -8.92 -22.93
CA CYS A 187 -12.94 -7.84 -23.64
C CYS A 187 -13.49 -8.35 -24.97
N ILE A 188 -14.76 -8.03 -25.27
CA ILE A 188 -15.39 -8.27 -26.57
C ILE A 188 -15.86 -6.92 -27.13
N TYR A 189 -15.24 -6.49 -28.23
CA TYR A 189 -15.56 -5.26 -28.92
C TYR A 189 -16.45 -5.56 -30.13
N LEU A 190 -17.72 -5.16 -30.09
CA LEU A 190 -18.64 -5.22 -31.22
C LEU A 190 -18.52 -3.90 -32.00
N VAL A 191 -17.63 -3.90 -32.99
CA VAL A 191 -17.13 -2.70 -33.66
C VAL A 191 -18.02 -2.34 -34.85
N GLU A 192 -18.59 -1.15 -34.80
CA GLU A 192 -19.27 -0.51 -35.93
C GLU A 192 -19.31 1.00 -35.73
N SER A 193 -18.31 1.71 -36.27
CA SER A 193 -18.13 3.13 -36.02
C SER A 193 -17.72 3.90 -37.28
N GLY A 194 -18.40 5.03 -37.53
CA GLY A 194 -18.05 5.98 -38.58
C GLY A 194 -16.79 6.81 -38.31
N GLY A 195 -16.05 6.59 -37.21
CA GLY A 195 -14.85 7.35 -36.83
C GLY A 195 -15.10 8.35 -35.70
N ALA A 196 -14.26 9.38 -35.61
CA ALA A 196 -14.37 10.42 -34.59
C ALA A 196 -15.39 11.52 -34.95
N ASN A 197 -15.99 12.17 -33.96
CA ASN A 197 -16.78 13.38 -34.16
C ASN A 197 -15.85 14.54 -34.55
N LEU A 198 -15.66 14.76 -35.86
CA LEU A 198 -14.71 15.73 -36.41
C LEU A 198 -14.86 17.16 -35.84
N PRO A 199 -16.07 17.71 -35.64
CA PRO A 199 -16.22 19.05 -35.05
C PRO A 199 -15.64 19.18 -33.63
N ARG A 200 -15.52 18.06 -32.90
CA ARG A 200 -14.99 18.00 -31.53
C ARG A 200 -13.66 17.25 -31.44
N GLN A 201 -12.90 17.18 -32.53
CA GLN A 201 -11.68 16.37 -32.59
C GLN A 201 -10.66 16.71 -31.49
N LEU A 202 -10.59 17.98 -31.06
CA LEU A 202 -9.67 18.44 -30.01
C LEU A 202 -9.96 17.76 -28.66
N ASP A 203 -11.22 17.44 -28.38
CA ASP A 203 -11.68 16.76 -27.16
C ASP A 203 -11.81 15.24 -27.35
N VAL A 204 -11.36 14.71 -28.49
CA VAL A 204 -11.47 13.30 -28.86
C VAL A 204 -10.10 12.68 -29.18
N PHE A 205 -9.12 13.43 -29.70
CA PHE A 205 -7.89 12.87 -30.27
C PHE A 205 -6.61 13.05 -29.43
N PRO A 206 -6.21 14.27 -29.01
CA PRO A 206 -4.81 14.53 -28.66
C PRO A 206 -4.37 14.22 -27.22
N ASP A 207 -5.27 14.28 -26.22
CA ASP A 207 -4.88 14.21 -24.80
C ASP A 207 -4.68 12.76 -24.32
N LYS A 208 -4.07 12.58 -23.14
CA LYS A 208 -3.70 11.29 -22.56
C LYS A 208 -4.88 10.31 -22.47
N GLU A 209 -6.06 10.79 -22.11
CA GLU A 209 -7.28 9.98 -21.95
C GLU A 209 -8.25 10.18 -23.13
N HIS A 210 -7.71 10.45 -24.32
CA HIS A 210 -8.45 10.52 -25.58
C HIS A 210 -8.36 9.22 -26.38
N PHE A 211 -8.84 9.21 -27.62
CA PHE A 211 -9.10 8.01 -28.43
C PHE A 211 -7.90 7.05 -28.55
N GLY A 212 -6.68 7.57 -28.65
CA GLY A 212 -5.46 6.75 -28.70
C GLY A 212 -5.21 5.89 -27.45
N ARG A 213 -5.80 6.26 -26.31
CA ARG A 213 -5.70 5.51 -25.05
C ARG A 213 -6.41 4.15 -25.12
N ILE A 214 -7.39 4.01 -26.01
CA ILE A 214 -8.08 2.73 -26.25
C ILE A 214 -7.07 1.67 -26.69
N PHE A 215 -6.21 2.00 -27.64
CA PHE A 215 -5.19 1.10 -28.19
C PHE A 215 -4.08 0.80 -27.19
N TYR A 216 -3.65 1.82 -26.44
CA TYR A 216 -2.70 1.64 -25.34
C TYR A 216 -3.23 0.63 -24.31
N ASN A 217 -4.50 0.77 -23.92
CA ASN A 217 -5.11 -0.14 -22.95
C ASN A 217 -5.28 -1.55 -23.53
N GLN A 218 -5.71 -1.69 -24.78
CA GLN A 218 -5.82 -3.00 -25.46
C GLN A 218 -4.48 -3.75 -25.45
N ALA A 219 -3.39 -3.11 -25.89
CA ALA A 219 -2.06 -3.71 -25.92
C ALA A 219 -1.58 -4.14 -24.53
N ASN A 220 -1.77 -3.29 -23.50
CA ASN A 220 -1.35 -3.61 -22.14
C ASN A 220 -2.22 -4.72 -21.52
N MET A 221 -3.52 -4.75 -21.79
CA MET A 221 -4.41 -5.81 -21.31
C MET A 221 -4.07 -7.16 -21.95
N SER A 222 -3.83 -7.19 -23.26
CA SER A 222 -3.32 -8.39 -23.96
C SER A 222 -2.00 -8.88 -23.32
N ALA A 223 -1.04 -7.98 -23.10
CA ALA A 223 0.23 -8.31 -22.42
C ALA A 223 0.06 -8.82 -20.97
N MET A 224 -1.00 -8.40 -20.27
CA MET A 224 -1.38 -8.90 -18.94
C MET A 224 -2.09 -10.26 -18.96
N GLY A 225 -2.31 -10.84 -20.14
CA GLY A 225 -3.07 -12.07 -20.35
C GLY A 225 -4.57 -11.88 -20.21
N ILE A 226 -5.11 -10.68 -20.49
CA ILE A 226 -6.54 -10.39 -20.52
C ILE A 226 -6.98 -10.37 -22.00
N PRO A 227 -7.68 -11.42 -22.49
CA PRO A 227 -7.96 -11.57 -23.90
C PRO A 227 -8.78 -10.41 -24.50
N GLN A 228 -8.41 -9.99 -25.71
CA GLN A 228 -9.07 -8.95 -26.50
C GLN A 228 -9.68 -9.57 -27.75
N VAL A 229 -11.00 -9.57 -27.88
CA VAL A 229 -11.74 -10.10 -29.04
C VAL A 229 -12.44 -8.96 -29.75
N ALA A 230 -12.24 -8.82 -31.07
CA ALA A 230 -12.94 -7.83 -31.87
C ALA A 230 -13.87 -8.47 -32.90
N VAL A 231 -15.07 -7.91 -33.05
CA VAL A 231 -16.09 -8.34 -34.00
C VAL A 231 -16.48 -7.15 -34.87
N VAL A 232 -15.95 -7.10 -36.10
CA VAL A 232 -16.18 -6.01 -37.05
C VAL A 232 -17.47 -6.27 -37.81
N LEU A 233 -18.52 -5.57 -37.37
CA LEU A 233 -19.89 -5.72 -37.85
C LEU A 233 -20.26 -4.61 -38.84
N GLY A 234 -19.34 -3.72 -39.19
CA GLY A 234 -19.55 -2.68 -40.20
C GLY A 234 -18.30 -1.86 -40.42
N SER A 235 -18.47 -0.56 -40.68
CA SER A 235 -17.32 0.33 -40.94
C SER A 235 -16.42 0.47 -39.71
N CYS A 236 -15.12 0.44 -39.96
CA CYS A 236 -14.05 0.61 -38.99
C CYS A 236 -12.92 1.42 -39.65
N THR A 237 -13.02 2.75 -39.61
CA THR A 237 -12.15 3.65 -40.38
C THR A 237 -11.15 4.41 -39.50
N ALA A 238 -10.01 4.80 -40.11
CA ALA A 238 -8.97 5.64 -39.53
C ALA A 238 -8.44 5.08 -38.21
N GLY A 239 -8.40 5.88 -37.15
CA GLY A 239 -7.93 5.41 -35.84
C GLY A 239 -8.71 4.18 -35.34
N GLY A 240 -10.01 4.08 -35.65
CA GLY A 240 -10.85 2.95 -35.22
C GLY A 240 -10.36 1.60 -35.73
N ALA A 241 -9.65 1.58 -36.87
CA ALA A 241 -9.09 0.38 -37.49
C ALA A 241 -8.12 -0.38 -36.56
N TYR A 242 -7.51 0.30 -35.58
CA TYR A 242 -6.63 -0.33 -34.62
C TYR A 242 -7.36 -1.18 -33.56
N VAL A 243 -8.68 -0.99 -33.35
CA VAL A 243 -9.43 -1.85 -32.41
C VAL A 243 -9.37 -3.33 -32.83
N PRO A 244 -9.73 -3.70 -34.08
CA PRO A 244 -9.55 -5.08 -34.54
C PRO A 244 -8.09 -5.44 -34.82
N ALA A 245 -7.28 -4.54 -35.39
CA ALA A 245 -5.89 -4.87 -35.71
C ALA A 245 -5.00 -5.14 -34.49
N MET A 246 -5.41 -4.70 -33.29
CA MET A 246 -4.69 -4.94 -32.02
C MET A 246 -5.45 -5.87 -31.06
N ALA A 247 -6.53 -6.51 -31.52
CA ALA A 247 -7.18 -7.59 -30.78
C ALA A 247 -6.37 -8.88 -30.92
N ASP A 248 -6.50 -9.79 -29.95
CA ASP A 248 -5.83 -11.10 -29.99
C ASP A 248 -6.48 -12.01 -31.04
N GLU A 249 -7.81 -11.92 -31.18
CA GLU A 249 -8.59 -12.56 -32.25
C GLU A 249 -9.65 -11.60 -32.79
N SER A 250 -9.73 -11.52 -34.12
CA SER A 250 -10.57 -10.61 -34.86
C SER A 250 -11.50 -11.35 -35.83
N ILE A 251 -12.79 -11.05 -35.74
CA ILE A 251 -13.86 -11.57 -36.58
C ILE A 251 -14.39 -10.45 -37.47
N ILE A 252 -14.65 -10.70 -38.75
CA ILE A 252 -15.21 -9.71 -39.68
C ILE A 252 -16.36 -10.30 -40.51
N VAL A 253 -17.43 -9.52 -40.67
CA VAL A 253 -18.61 -9.95 -41.46
C VAL A 253 -18.40 -9.65 -42.95
N GLN A 254 -18.56 -10.67 -43.79
CA GLN A 254 -18.40 -10.59 -45.24
C GLN A 254 -19.37 -9.60 -45.89
N LYS A 255 -18.87 -8.78 -46.83
CA LYS A 255 -19.66 -7.77 -47.57
C LYS A 255 -20.37 -6.75 -46.68
N GLN A 256 -19.87 -6.56 -45.46
CA GLN A 256 -20.47 -5.68 -44.46
C GLN A 256 -19.41 -4.97 -43.61
N GLY A 257 -18.48 -5.74 -43.04
CA GLY A 257 -17.36 -5.22 -42.26
C GLY A 257 -16.26 -4.67 -43.17
N THR A 258 -15.73 -3.49 -42.82
CA THR A 258 -14.62 -2.87 -43.56
C THR A 258 -13.62 -2.24 -42.60
N ILE A 259 -12.32 -2.46 -42.81
CA ILE A 259 -11.24 -1.88 -42.00
C ILE A 259 -10.29 -1.12 -42.93
N PHE A 260 -10.00 0.14 -42.63
CA PHE A 260 -8.97 0.90 -43.36
C PHE A 260 -8.51 2.14 -42.61
N LEU A 261 -7.24 2.53 -42.75
CA LEU A 261 -6.71 3.77 -42.17
C LEU A 261 -7.22 5.02 -42.90
N ALA A 262 -7.48 4.91 -44.20
CA ALA A 262 -8.08 5.94 -45.01
C ALA A 262 -9.18 5.30 -45.85
N GLY A 263 -10.43 5.74 -45.68
CA GLY A 263 -11.53 5.22 -46.49
C GLY A 263 -11.46 5.70 -47.95
N PRO A 264 -12.29 5.13 -48.84
CA PRO A 264 -12.27 5.47 -50.27
C PRO A 264 -12.32 6.97 -50.59
N PRO A 265 -13.10 7.83 -49.87
CA PRO A 265 -13.08 9.27 -50.12
C PRO A 265 -11.70 9.91 -49.88
N LEU A 266 -10.98 9.46 -48.85
CA LEU A 266 -9.67 9.99 -48.49
C LEU A 266 -8.56 9.43 -49.41
N VAL A 267 -8.66 8.16 -49.80
CA VAL A 267 -7.75 7.56 -50.80
C VAL A 267 -7.86 8.28 -52.14
N LYS A 268 -9.09 8.51 -52.61
CA LYS A 268 -9.35 9.27 -53.84
C LYS A 268 -8.80 10.70 -53.74
N ALA A 269 -9.02 11.36 -52.61
CA ALA A 269 -8.53 12.73 -52.40
C ALA A 269 -6.99 12.81 -52.35
N ALA A 270 -6.32 11.82 -51.77
CA ALA A 270 -4.87 11.83 -51.58
C ALA A 270 -4.07 11.31 -52.79
N THR A 271 -4.62 10.34 -53.54
CA THR A 271 -3.88 9.60 -54.59
C THR A 271 -4.54 9.61 -55.95
N GLY A 272 -5.83 9.98 -56.04
CA GLY A 272 -6.64 9.86 -57.26
C GLY A 272 -7.19 8.46 -57.52
N GLU A 273 -6.79 7.44 -56.74
CA GLU A 273 -7.29 6.07 -56.88
C GLU A 273 -8.78 5.98 -56.53
N VAL A 274 -9.55 5.29 -57.39
CA VAL A 274 -10.97 5.01 -57.18
C VAL A 274 -11.12 3.53 -56.90
N VAL A 275 -11.37 3.21 -55.63
CA VAL A 275 -11.51 1.84 -55.12
C VAL A 275 -12.77 1.75 -54.27
N SER A 276 -13.44 0.59 -54.28
CA SER A 276 -14.62 0.38 -53.43
C SER A 276 -14.20 0.12 -51.98
N ALA A 277 -15.13 0.28 -51.02
CA ALA A 277 -14.82 -0.01 -49.62
C ALA A 277 -14.52 -1.51 -49.38
N GLU A 278 -15.15 -2.40 -50.16
CA GLU A 278 -14.94 -3.85 -50.07
C GLU A 278 -13.57 -4.23 -50.64
N ASP A 279 -13.18 -3.65 -51.79
CA ASP A 279 -11.88 -3.96 -52.41
C ASP A 279 -10.71 -3.38 -51.61
N LEU A 280 -10.90 -2.19 -51.00
CA LEU A 280 -9.88 -1.51 -50.21
C LEU A 280 -9.63 -2.16 -48.85
N GLY A 281 -10.68 -2.68 -48.20
CA GLY A 281 -10.64 -3.04 -46.78
C GLY A 281 -11.74 -3.99 -46.34
N GLY A 282 -12.36 -4.73 -47.26
CA GLY A 282 -13.43 -5.67 -46.97
C GLY A 282 -12.95 -6.93 -46.24
N ALA A 283 -13.93 -7.74 -45.83
CA ALA A 283 -13.68 -8.96 -45.06
C ALA A 283 -12.82 -9.99 -45.81
N ASP A 284 -13.09 -10.20 -47.11
CA ASP A 284 -12.33 -11.14 -47.92
C ASP A 284 -10.86 -10.71 -48.05
N MET A 285 -10.60 -9.40 -48.20
CA MET A 285 -9.24 -8.87 -48.26
C MET A 285 -8.49 -9.12 -46.94
N HIS A 286 -9.10 -8.79 -45.80
CA HIS A 286 -8.42 -8.94 -44.50
C HIS A 286 -8.25 -10.38 -44.04
N CYS A 287 -9.21 -11.29 -44.32
CA CYS A 287 -9.09 -12.70 -43.95
C CYS A 287 -8.24 -13.54 -44.90
N LYS A 288 -8.15 -13.18 -46.20
CA LYS A 288 -7.47 -14.02 -47.20
C LYS A 288 -6.16 -13.45 -47.72
N VAL A 289 -5.97 -12.13 -47.63
CA VAL A 289 -4.81 -11.44 -48.21
C VAL A 289 -3.94 -10.83 -47.13
N SER A 290 -4.47 -9.88 -46.34
CA SER A 290 -3.62 -9.12 -45.40
C SER A 290 -3.38 -9.83 -44.07
N GLY A 291 -4.29 -10.71 -43.63
CA GLY A 291 -4.23 -11.36 -42.32
C GLY A 291 -4.50 -10.42 -41.15
N VAL A 292 -5.25 -9.32 -41.35
CA VAL A 292 -5.61 -8.38 -40.26
C VAL A 292 -6.75 -8.95 -39.39
N THR A 293 -7.53 -9.88 -39.94
CA THR A 293 -8.65 -10.53 -39.26
C THR A 293 -8.56 -12.03 -39.43
N ASP A 294 -8.90 -12.78 -38.39
CA ASP A 294 -8.64 -14.21 -38.27
C ASP A 294 -9.84 -15.07 -38.70
N HIS A 295 -11.06 -14.55 -38.53
CA HIS A 295 -12.29 -15.30 -38.76
C HIS A 295 -13.26 -14.56 -39.68
N LEU A 296 -13.70 -15.24 -40.74
CA LEU A 296 -14.69 -14.72 -41.69
C LEU A 296 -16.10 -15.16 -41.29
N ALA A 297 -16.97 -14.21 -40.95
CA ALA A 297 -18.38 -14.42 -40.67
C ALA A 297 -19.24 -14.10 -41.90
N VAL A 298 -20.42 -14.73 -42.03
CA VAL A 298 -21.33 -14.51 -43.17
C VAL A 298 -22.40 -13.46 -42.88
N ASP A 299 -22.73 -13.26 -41.60
CA ASP A 299 -23.66 -12.27 -41.08
C ASP A 299 -23.35 -11.98 -39.60
N ASP A 300 -24.11 -11.08 -38.98
CA ASP A 300 -23.98 -10.74 -37.56
C ASP A 300 -24.13 -11.97 -36.65
N GLU A 301 -25.08 -12.87 -36.94
CA GLU A 301 -25.37 -14.05 -36.11
C GLU A 301 -24.18 -15.01 -36.08
N HIS A 302 -23.64 -15.33 -37.25
CA HIS A 302 -22.45 -16.16 -37.36
C HIS A 302 -21.26 -15.50 -36.64
N ALA A 303 -21.10 -14.18 -36.75
CA ALA A 303 -20.03 -13.47 -36.07
C ALA A 303 -20.13 -13.60 -34.54
N LEU A 304 -21.34 -13.51 -33.98
CA LEU A 304 -21.55 -13.72 -32.54
C LEU A 304 -21.28 -15.17 -32.12
N VAL A 305 -21.65 -16.16 -32.94
CA VAL A 305 -21.31 -17.58 -32.70
C VAL A 305 -19.79 -17.79 -32.67
N LEU A 306 -19.06 -17.15 -33.59
CA LEU A 306 -17.60 -17.21 -33.61
C LEU A 306 -16.99 -16.52 -32.37
N ALA A 307 -17.51 -15.35 -31.97
CA ALA A 307 -17.06 -14.66 -30.77
C ALA A 307 -17.26 -15.52 -29.52
N ARG A 308 -18.42 -16.19 -29.39
CA ARG A 308 -18.65 -17.17 -28.32
C ARG A 308 -17.61 -18.29 -28.39
N ARG A 309 -17.36 -18.86 -29.58
CA ARG A 309 -16.36 -19.93 -29.76
C ARG A 309 -14.96 -19.52 -29.29
N VAL A 310 -14.52 -18.31 -29.64
CA VAL A 310 -13.25 -17.74 -29.16
C VAL A 310 -13.21 -17.73 -27.64
N ILE A 311 -14.24 -17.18 -26.98
CA ILE A 311 -14.33 -17.16 -25.51
C ILE A 311 -14.29 -18.58 -24.91
N GLY A 312 -14.96 -19.55 -25.55
CA GLY A 312 -14.96 -20.95 -25.13
C GLY A 312 -13.59 -21.63 -25.16
N ASN A 313 -12.65 -21.11 -25.96
CA ASN A 313 -11.31 -21.66 -26.15
C ASN A 313 -10.22 -20.95 -25.32
N LEU A 314 -10.56 -19.95 -24.51
CA LEU A 314 -9.56 -19.14 -23.78
C LEU A 314 -8.80 -19.89 -22.69
N ASN A 315 -9.24 -21.10 -22.30
CA ASN A 315 -8.77 -21.77 -21.08
C ASN A 315 -8.85 -20.85 -19.84
N TYR A 316 -9.87 -20.00 -19.81
CA TYR A 316 -10.02 -18.97 -18.79
C TYR A 316 -10.63 -19.56 -17.51
N GLN A 317 -9.92 -19.45 -16.39
CA GLN A 317 -10.36 -19.97 -15.10
C GLN A 317 -10.35 -18.90 -14.01
N LYS A 318 -11.52 -18.63 -13.44
CA LYS A 318 -11.68 -17.81 -12.25
C LYS A 318 -11.20 -18.57 -11.02
N LYS A 319 -10.23 -18.01 -10.30
CA LYS A 319 -9.67 -18.60 -9.06
C LYS A 319 -10.08 -17.75 -7.86
N PRO A 320 -11.24 -18.01 -7.23
CA PRO A 320 -11.70 -17.20 -6.11
C PRO A 320 -10.73 -17.30 -4.93
N GLN A 321 -10.31 -16.16 -4.40
CA GLN A 321 -9.38 -16.04 -3.26
C GLN A 321 -10.09 -15.77 -1.93
N LEU A 322 -11.42 -15.73 -1.93
CA LEU A 322 -12.25 -15.49 -0.75
C LEU A 322 -12.90 -16.79 -0.29
N VAL A 323 -13.02 -16.94 1.03
CA VAL A 323 -13.87 -17.97 1.63
C VAL A 323 -15.31 -17.50 1.55
N THR A 324 -16.09 -18.06 0.64
CA THR A 324 -17.52 -17.76 0.50
C THR A 324 -18.37 -18.63 1.43
N LYS A 325 -19.57 -18.14 1.75
CA LYS A 325 -20.60 -18.88 2.48
C LYS A 325 -21.76 -19.25 1.56
N LYS A 326 -22.63 -20.14 2.04
CA LYS A 326 -23.92 -20.39 1.40
C LYS A 326 -24.72 -19.08 1.38
N VAL A 327 -25.32 -18.78 0.23
CA VAL A 327 -26.17 -17.61 0.06
C VAL A 327 -27.42 -17.76 0.93
N GLU A 328 -27.73 -16.72 1.70
CA GLU A 328 -28.98 -16.55 2.42
C GLU A 328 -29.63 -15.24 1.94
N GLU A 329 -30.92 -15.24 1.66
CA GLU A 329 -31.63 -13.98 1.35
C GLU A 329 -31.73 -13.10 2.61
N PRO A 330 -31.80 -11.77 2.45
CA PRO A 330 -32.11 -10.87 3.56
C PRO A 330 -33.48 -11.20 4.15
N LEU A 331 -33.66 -10.97 5.45
CA LEU A 331 -34.95 -11.21 6.14
C LEU A 331 -36.02 -10.18 5.76
N TYR A 332 -35.61 -9.03 5.23
CA TYR A 332 -36.51 -7.91 4.92
C TYR A 332 -36.48 -7.60 3.41
N PRO A 333 -37.64 -7.28 2.79
CA PRO A 333 -37.73 -7.02 1.36
C PRO A 333 -36.91 -5.80 0.92
N ALA A 334 -36.19 -5.93 -0.21
CA ALA A 334 -35.45 -4.83 -0.82
C ALA A 334 -36.38 -3.69 -1.31
N SER A 335 -37.64 -4.00 -1.64
CA SER A 335 -38.65 -3.01 -2.04
C SER A 335 -38.96 -1.97 -0.97
N GLU A 336 -38.60 -2.21 0.30
CA GLU A 336 -38.82 -1.26 1.39
C GLU A 336 -37.76 -0.14 1.43
N LEU A 337 -36.65 -0.25 0.68
CA LEU A 337 -35.55 0.72 0.69
C LEU A 337 -36.00 2.14 0.34
N GLY A 338 -36.92 2.28 -0.62
CA GLY A 338 -37.46 3.58 -1.02
C GLY A 338 -38.25 4.27 0.10
N GLY A 339 -39.00 3.52 0.90
CA GLY A 339 -39.75 4.06 2.04
C GLY A 339 -38.88 4.43 3.25
N ILE A 340 -37.69 3.84 3.36
CA ILE A 340 -36.71 4.14 4.42
C ILE A 340 -35.99 5.46 4.12
N VAL A 341 -35.46 5.59 2.90
CA VAL A 341 -34.55 6.70 2.56
C VAL A 341 -35.32 7.90 1.99
N GLY A 342 -36.30 7.68 1.13
CA GLY A 342 -37.06 8.76 0.46
C GLY A 342 -36.19 9.70 -0.39
N ASP A 343 -36.76 10.85 -0.74
CA ASP A 343 -36.11 11.89 -1.55
C ASP A 343 -35.58 13.08 -0.74
N ASN A 344 -36.05 13.24 0.50
CA ASN A 344 -35.68 14.38 1.34
C ASN A 344 -34.35 14.17 2.06
N LEU A 345 -33.28 14.69 1.46
CA LEU A 345 -31.91 14.61 2.00
C LEU A 345 -31.70 15.28 3.37
N LYS A 346 -32.65 16.08 3.86
CA LYS A 346 -32.56 16.73 5.19
C LYS A 346 -33.07 15.81 6.31
N LYS A 347 -33.85 14.78 5.98
CA LYS A 347 -34.35 13.81 6.97
C LYS A 347 -33.30 12.74 7.23
N SER A 348 -33.04 12.47 8.50
CA SER A 348 -32.15 11.38 8.92
C SER A 348 -32.90 10.06 8.98
N PHE A 349 -32.22 8.98 8.62
CA PHE A 349 -32.66 7.60 8.83
C PHE A 349 -31.48 6.78 9.39
N ASP A 350 -31.74 5.60 9.98
CA ASP A 350 -30.67 4.70 10.40
C ASP A 350 -30.19 3.86 9.21
N VAL A 351 -28.92 4.00 8.84
CA VAL A 351 -28.34 3.25 7.72
C VAL A 351 -28.33 1.73 7.95
N LYS A 352 -28.47 1.25 9.19
CA LYS A 352 -28.64 -0.18 9.47
C LYS A 352 -29.93 -0.74 8.87
N ASP A 353 -30.97 0.07 8.72
CA ASP A 353 -32.20 -0.35 8.05
C ASP A 353 -31.97 -0.62 6.55
N VAL A 354 -31.04 0.11 5.91
CA VAL A 354 -30.58 -0.19 4.54
C VAL A 354 -29.72 -1.45 4.52
N ILE A 355 -28.73 -1.56 5.42
CA ILE A 355 -27.82 -2.72 5.49
C ILE A 355 -28.60 -4.03 5.64
N SER A 356 -29.60 -4.05 6.52
CA SER A 356 -30.42 -5.24 6.78
C SER A 356 -31.19 -5.77 5.57
N ARG A 357 -31.38 -4.97 4.51
CA ARG A 357 -32.09 -5.35 3.27
C ARG A 357 -31.16 -5.74 2.12
N ILE A 358 -29.85 -5.58 2.30
CA ILE A 358 -28.86 -5.92 1.25
C ILE A 358 -27.93 -7.06 1.64
N VAL A 359 -27.74 -7.34 2.94
CA VAL A 359 -26.84 -8.40 3.43
C VAL A 359 -27.56 -9.72 3.70
N ASP A 360 -26.82 -10.82 3.53
CA ASP A 360 -27.32 -12.18 3.69
C ASP A 360 -27.86 -12.43 5.12
N GLY A 361 -29.08 -12.96 5.20
CA GLY A 361 -29.78 -13.23 6.46
C GLY A 361 -29.99 -12.00 7.35
N SER A 362 -29.83 -10.78 6.80
CA SER A 362 -29.82 -9.52 7.57
C SER A 362 -28.80 -9.53 8.72
N LYS A 363 -27.73 -10.32 8.60
CA LYS A 363 -26.68 -10.48 9.61
C LYS A 363 -25.57 -9.43 9.42
N PHE A 364 -25.31 -8.65 10.46
CA PHE A 364 -24.29 -7.60 10.46
C PHE A 364 -23.50 -7.62 11.76
N SER A 365 -22.20 -7.90 11.67
CA SER A 365 -21.29 -7.84 12.82
C SER A 365 -20.66 -6.46 12.91
N GLU A 366 -21.30 -5.57 13.67
CA GLU A 366 -20.87 -4.18 13.79
C GLU A 366 -19.53 -4.04 14.53
N PHE A 367 -18.64 -3.24 13.95
CA PHE A 367 -17.36 -2.88 14.52
C PHE A 367 -17.44 -1.51 15.20
N LYS A 368 -16.93 -1.42 16.43
CA LYS A 368 -16.94 -0.16 17.20
C LYS A 368 -18.33 0.50 17.23
N GLU A 369 -19.37 -0.28 17.50
CA GLU A 369 -20.77 0.16 17.55
C GLU A 369 -20.94 1.44 18.39
N ASN A 370 -20.30 1.50 19.57
CA ASN A 370 -20.45 2.62 20.51
C ASN A 370 -19.39 3.74 20.36
N TYR A 371 -18.64 3.80 19.26
CA TYR A 371 -17.60 4.81 19.03
C TYR A 371 -17.71 5.39 17.62
N GLY A 372 -17.77 6.73 17.50
CA GLY A 372 -17.94 7.38 16.20
C GLY A 372 -19.23 6.94 15.50
N THR A 373 -20.37 7.01 16.19
CA THR A 373 -21.67 6.45 15.78
C THR A 373 -22.26 7.07 14.52
N SER A 374 -21.74 8.22 14.06
CA SER A 374 -22.12 8.84 12.79
C SER A 374 -21.55 8.12 11.56
N ILE A 375 -20.73 7.08 11.76
CA ILE A 375 -20.35 6.11 10.74
C ILE A 375 -20.53 4.69 11.27
N VAL A 376 -21.31 3.90 10.56
CA VAL A 376 -21.52 2.48 10.85
C VAL A 376 -20.48 1.70 10.06
N THR A 377 -19.75 0.81 10.73
CA THR A 377 -18.82 -0.10 10.08
C THR A 377 -19.00 -1.51 10.60
N GLY A 378 -18.79 -2.53 9.78
CA GLY A 378 -18.98 -3.91 10.21
C GLY A 378 -18.87 -4.92 9.07
N PHE A 379 -18.82 -6.20 9.45
CA PHE A 379 -18.68 -7.30 8.51
C PHE A 379 -20.03 -7.95 8.20
N ALA A 380 -20.22 -8.34 6.94
CA ALA A 380 -21.40 -9.04 6.47
C ALA A 380 -21.06 -9.98 5.30
N HIS A 381 -22.07 -10.63 4.73
CA HIS A 381 -21.97 -11.31 3.44
C HIS A 381 -23.02 -10.76 2.48
N ILE A 382 -22.71 -10.70 1.19
CA ILE A 382 -23.66 -10.38 0.12
C ILE A 382 -23.49 -11.45 -0.95
N HIS A 383 -24.55 -12.20 -1.25
CA HIS A 383 -24.49 -13.34 -2.17
C HIS A 383 -23.37 -14.34 -1.81
N GLY A 384 -23.17 -14.57 -0.50
CA GLY A 384 -22.14 -15.46 0.04
C GLY A 384 -20.73 -14.87 0.07
N TYR A 385 -20.48 -13.71 -0.54
CA TYR A 385 -19.17 -13.04 -0.51
C TYR A 385 -18.99 -12.25 0.79
N PRO A 386 -17.88 -12.43 1.53
CA PRO A 386 -17.62 -11.61 2.71
C PRO A 386 -17.34 -10.16 2.30
N VAL A 387 -17.91 -9.20 3.02
CA VAL A 387 -17.72 -7.76 2.79
C VAL A 387 -17.52 -7.00 4.09
N GLY A 388 -16.72 -5.93 4.03
CA GLY A 388 -16.65 -4.90 5.06
C GLY A 388 -17.45 -3.68 4.61
N ILE A 389 -18.45 -3.28 5.38
CA ILE A 389 -19.32 -2.14 5.05
C ILE A 389 -18.86 -0.92 5.82
N VAL A 390 -18.83 0.24 5.15
CA VAL A 390 -18.60 1.57 5.73
C VAL A 390 -19.75 2.48 5.27
N ALA A 391 -20.60 2.89 6.20
CA ALA A 391 -21.87 3.54 5.87
C ALA A 391 -22.11 4.79 6.73
N ASN A 392 -22.45 5.92 6.11
CA ASN A 392 -22.74 7.15 6.85
C ASN A 392 -24.06 7.05 7.61
N ASN A 393 -24.07 7.57 8.84
CA ASN A 393 -25.26 7.71 9.68
C ASN A 393 -25.34 9.14 10.27
N GLY A 394 -24.78 10.12 9.56
CA GLY A 394 -24.66 11.51 10.00
C GLY A 394 -23.36 12.19 9.54
N ILE A 395 -23.06 13.35 10.13
CA ILE A 395 -21.85 14.16 9.87
C ILE A 395 -20.60 13.42 10.36
N LEU A 396 -19.47 13.55 9.65
CA LEU A 396 -18.21 12.92 10.05
C LEU A 396 -17.48 13.72 11.14
N PHE A 397 -17.29 13.09 12.31
CA PHE A 397 -16.42 13.57 13.39
C PHE A 397 -15.03 12.91 13.32
N SER A 398 -14.09 13.38 14.15
CA SER A 398 -12.73 12.80 14.25
C SER A 398 -12.76 11.30 14.57
N GLU A 399 -13.63 10.90 15.48
CA GLU A 399 -13.82 9.53 15.95
C GLU A 399 -14.32 8.64 14.81
N ALA A 400 -15.25 9.15 13.99
CA ALA A 400 -15.76 8.46 12.81
C ALA A 400 -14.64 8.22 11.79
N ALA A 401 -13.81 9.23 11.50
CA ALA A 401 -12.69 9.08 10.58
C ALA A 401 -11.63 8.07 11.08
N LEU A 402 -11.33 8.09 12.39
CA LEU A 402 -10.42 7.11 13.01
C LEU A 402 -10.99 5.69 13.01
N LYS A 403 -12.30 5.55 13.27
CA LYS A 403 -13.03 4.26 13.17
C LYS A 403 -12.93 3.70 11.75
N SER A 404 -13.26 4.49 10.74
CA SER A 404 -13.22 4.08 9.34
C SER A 404 -11.81 3.73 8.88
N ALA A 405 -10.80 4.53 9.22
CA ALA A 405 -9.41 4.24 8.89
C ALA A 405 -8.95 2.88 9.44
N HIS A 406 -9.25 2.60 10.71
CA HIS A 406 -8.93 1.30 11.32
C HIS A 406 -9.73 0.17 10.67
N PHE A 407 -11.03 0.36 10.43
CA PHE A 407 -11.86 -0.69 9.83
C PHE A 407 -11.41 -1.06 8.41
N VAL A 408 -11.03 -0.06 7.60
CA VAL A 408 -10.44 -0.28 6.26
C VAL A 408 -9.14 -1.09 6.37
N GLN A 409 -8.29 -0.81 7.36
CA GLN A 409 -7.06 -1.61 7.62
C GLN A 409 -7.36 -3.06 7.98
N LEU A 410 -8.42 -3.33 8.75
CA LEU A 410 -8.83 -4.70 9.05
C LEU A 410 -9.30 -5.43 7.79
N CYS A 411 -10.07 -4.75 6.93
CA CYS A 411 -10.56 -5.33 5.69
C CYS A 411 -9.40 -5.66 4.74
N THR A 412 -8.44 -4.74 4.58
CA THR A 412 -7.27 -4.97 3.72
C THR A 412 -6.35 -6.07 4.23
N GLN A 413 -6.09 -6.11 5.55
CA GLN A 413 -5.31 -7.20 6.17
C GLN A 413 -5.94 -8.57 5.92
N ARG A 414 -7.27 -8.64 5.86
CA ARG A 414 -8.03 -9.88 5.67
C ARG A 414 -8.42 -10.12 4.22
N LYS A 415 -8.01 -9.24 3.30
CA LYS A 415 -8.38 -9.26 1.87
C LYS A 415 -9.89 -9.23 1.63
N ILE A 416 -10.65 -8.62 2.53
CA ILE A 416 -12.11 -8.52 2.44
C ILE A 416 -12.48 -7.27 1.59
N PRO A 417 -13.31 -7.42 0.54
CA PRO A 417 -13.85 -6.30 -0.21
C PRO A 417 -14.57 -5.26 0.65
N LEU A 418 -14.49 -4.00 0.27
CA LEU A 418 -15.12 -2.88 0.95
C LEU A 418 -16.34 -2.37 0.19
N VAL A 419 -17.45 -2.14 0.90
CA VAL A 419 -18.66 -1.50 0.38
C VAL A 419 -18.91 -0.19 1.12
N PHE A 420 -18.97 0.91 0.38
CA PHE A 420 -19.24 2.25 0.90
C PHE A 420 -20.66 2.66 0.58
N LEU A 421 -21.45 2.99 1.60
CA LEU A 421 -22.79 3.56 1.44
C LEU A 421 -22.74 5.05 1.79
N GLN A 422 -22.76 5.90 0.77
CA GLN A 422 -22.60 7.35 0.96
C GLN A 422 -23.94 8.02 1.24
N ASN A 423 -24.01 8.67 2.40
CA ASN A 423 -25.02 9.64 2.76
C ASN A 423 -24.39 10.70 3.66
N ILE A 424 -23.57 11.57 3.06
CA ILE A 424 -22.66 12.47 3.76
C ILE A 424 -22.84 13.92 3.33
N THR A 425 -23.06 14.77 4.33
CA THR A 425 -23.14 16.25 4.21
C THR A 425 -21.81 16.94 4.44
N GLY A 426 -20.83 16.26 5.05
CA GLY A 426 -19.47 16.76 5.25
C GLY A 426 -18.88 16.36 6.61
N PHE A 427 -17.76 16.99 6.95
CA PHE A 427 -17.14 16.88 8.27
C PHE A 427 -17.71 17.94 9.23
N MET A 428 -17.63 17.67 10.53
CA MET A 428 -17.96 18.67 11.55
C MET A 428 -17.04 19.89 11.39
N VAL A 429 -17.59 21.10 11.52
CA VAL A 429 -16.85 22.36 11.42
C VAL A 429 -16.81 23.09 12.78
N GLY A 430 -15.80 23.94 12.98
CA GLY A 430 -15.68 24.78 14.18
C GLY A 430 -14.32 24.66 14.87
N SER A 431 -14.00 25.66 15.70
CA SER A 431 -12.67 25.79 16.32
C SER A 431 -12.27 24.55 17.14
N SER A 432 -13.20 23.95 17.89
CA SER A 432 -12.95 22.74 18.68
C SER A 432 -12.63 21.52 17.82
N ALA A 433 -13.32 21.34 16.69
CA ALA A 433 -13.07 20.25 15.75
C ALA A 433 -11.68 20.39 15.09
N GLU A 434 -11.33 21.61 14.67
CA GLU A 434 -10.01 21.90 14.09
C GLU A 434 -8.87 21.70 15.09
N GLN A 435 -9.00 22.23 16.31
CA GLN A 435 -8.02 22.01 17.38
C GLN A 435 -7.89 20.54 17.79
N GLY A 436 -9.01 19.79 17.77
CA GLY A 436 -9.03 18.33 17.96
C GLY A 436 -8.33 17.55 16.84
N GLY A 437 -8.05 18.20 15.72
CA GLY A 437 -7.34 17.63 14.58
C GLY A 437 -8.24 16.86 13.63
N ILE A 438 -9.45 17.35 13.38
CA ILE A 438 -10.36 16.74 12.40
C ILE A 438 -9.72 16.58 11.02
N ALA A 439 -8.92 17.55 10.56
CA ALA A 439 -8.19 17.47 9.31
C ALA A 439 -7.21 16.28 9.26
N LYS A 440 -6.38 16.09 10.30
CA LYS A 440 -5.42 14.96 10.33
C LYS A 440 -6.11 13.62 10.55
N ASN A 441 -7.31 13.59 11.13
CA ASN A 441 -8.07 12.36 11.36
C ASN A 441 -8.83 11.95 10.09
N GLY A 442 -9.48 12.92 9.41
CA GLY A 442 -10.00 12.76 8.06
C GLY A 442 -8.92 12.31 7.08
N ALA A 443 -7.72 12.89 7.15
CA ALA A 443 -6.58 12.47 6.33
C ALA A 443 -6.22 10.98 6.51
N LYS A 444 -6.35 10.41 7.72
CA LYS A 444 -6.13 8.96 7.92
C LYS A 444 -7.18 8.13 7.21
N MET A 445 -8.45 8.54 7.27
CA MET A 445 -9.52 7.86 6.54
C MET A 445 -9.24 7.89 5.03
N VAL A 446 -8.89 9.06 4.50
CA VAL A 446 -8.55 9.23 3.08
C VAL A 446 -7.32 8.39 2.70
N THR A 447 -6.22 8.43 3.47
CA THR A 447 -5.04 7.58 3.23
C THR A 447 -5.41 6.09 3.22
N ALA A 448 -6.26 5.65 4.16
CA ALA A 448 -6.67 4.26 4.23
C ALA A 448 -7.45 3.84 2.97
N VAL A 449 -8.39 4.68 2.52
CA VAL A 449 -9.22 4.43 1.33
C VAL A 449 -8.40 4.49 0.03
N SER A 450 -7.49 5.45 -0.09
CA SER A 450 -6.60 5.60 -1.26
C SER A 450 -5.69 4.39 -1.45
N CYS A 451 -5.07 3.91 -0.37
CA CYS A 451 -4.07 2.85 -0.47
C CYS A 451 -4.68 1.45 -0.53
N ALA A 452 -5.92 1.26 -0.05
CA ALA A 452 -6.57 -0.05 -0.02
C ALA A 452 -6.65 -0.70 -1.42
N GLN A 453 -6.03 -1.89 -1.54
CA GLN A 453 -5.95 -2.69 -2.77
C GLN A 453 -7.03 -3.78 -2.87
N VAL A 454 -7.81 -4.00 -1.80
CA VAL A 454 -9.02 -4.84 -1.87
C VAL A 454 -10.04 -4.21 -2.82
N PRO A 455 -10.91 -4.99 -3.48
CA PRO A 455 -12.01 -4.43 -4.26
C PRO A 455 -12.87 -3.47 -3.42
N LYS A 456 -13.07 -2.26 -3.93
CA LYS A 456 -13.90 -1.21 -3.30
C LYS A 456 -15.13 -0.97 -4.17
N PHE A 457 -16.31 -0.91 -3.57
CA PHE A 457 -17.57 -0.63 -4.23
C PHE A 457 -18.25 0.53 -3.53
N THR A 458 -18.82 1.45 -4.27
CA THR A 458 -19.49 2.62 -3.71
C THR A 458 -20.93 2.71 -4.22
N VAL A 459 -21.88 2.93 -3.32
CA VAL A 459 -23.27 3.26 -3.65
C VAL A 459 -23.61 4.57 -2.96
N ILE A 460 -23.95 5.59 -3.73
CA ILE A 460 -24.44 6.86 -3.19
C ILE A 460 -25.94 6.75 -3.00
N ILE A 461 -26.37 6.66 -1.74
CA ILE A 461 -27.77 6.43 -1.34
C ILE A 461 -28.48 7.72 -0.89
N GLY A 462 -27.73 8.82 -0.77
CA GLY A 462 -28.24 10.14 -0.37
C GLY A 462 -27.28 11.26 -0.78
N GLY A 463 -26.82 12.05 0.19
CA GLY A 463 -25.85 13.11 -0.08
C GLY A 463 -24.42 12.60 -0.32
N SER A 464 -23.69 13.24 -1.24
CA SER A 464 -22.25 13.07 -1.41
C SER A 464 -21.60 14.45 -1.58
N PHE A 465 -21.34 15.11 -0.44
CA PHE A 465 -20.89 16.50 -0.42
C PHE A 465 -19.45 16.67 0.09
N GLY A 466 -18.67 17.49 -0.62
CA GLY A 466 -17.36 17.96 -0.21
C GLY A 466 -16.37 16.87 0.21
N ALA A 467 -15.63 17.11 1.29
CA ALA A 467 -14.62 16.16 1.78
C ALA A 467 -15.20 14.80 2.22
N GLY A 468 -16.51 14.71 2.46
CA GLY A 468 -17.20 13.45 2.75
C GLY A 468 -17.12 12.45 1.60
N ASN A 469 -17.27 12.93 0.36
CA ASN A 469 -17.11 12.14 -0.85
C ASN A 469 -15.73 11.47 -0.89
N TYR A 470 -14.69 12.20 -0.49
CA TYR A 470 -13.31 11.73 -0.50
C TYR A 470 -13.07 10.61 0.49
N GLY A 471 -13.48 10.81 1.74
CA GLY A 471 -13.33 9.81 2.79
C GLY A 471 -14.13 8.54 2.54
N MET A 472 -15.23 8.62 1.80
CA MET A 472 -16.14 7.50 1.53
C MET A 472 -15.91 6.82 0.17
N CYS A 473 -14.72 6.95 -0.42
CA CYS A 473 -14.35 6.32 -1.68
C CYS A 473 -15.19 6.79 -2.89
N GLY A 474 -15.30 8.11 -3.07
CA GLY A 474 -15.84 8.72 -4.28
C GLY A 474 -15.01 8.42 -5.53
N ARG A 475 -15.45 8.93 -6.69
CA ARG A 475 -14.91 8.57 -8.03
C ARG A 475 -13.38 8.65 -8.15
N ALA A 476 -12.76 9.64 -7.52
CA ALA A 476 -11.30 9.86 -7.56
C ALA A 476 -10.47 8.81 -6.80
N TYR A 477 -11.10 7.91 -6.04
CA TYR A 477 -10.44 6.90 -5.20
C TYR A 477 -10.49 5.50 -5.82
N SER A 478 -10.84 5.43 -7.11
CA SER A 478 -10.90 4.21 -7.93
C SER A 478 -11.65 3.06 -7.26
N PRO A 479 -12.93 3.24 -6.87
CA PRO A 479 -13.77 2.08 -6.63
C PRO A 479 -13.91 1.28 -7.93
N ARG A 480 -13.95 -0.06 -7.84
CA ARG A 480 -14.17 -0.95 -8.99
C ARG A 480 -15.45 -0.56 -9.71
N PHE A 481 -16.48 -0.24 -8.94
CA PHE A 481 -17.74 0.31 -9.41
C PHE A 481 -18.27 1.36 -8.43
N LEU A 482 -18.87 2.41 -8.98
CA LEU A 482 -19.61 3.43 -8.23
C LEU A 482 -21.00 3.59 -8.83
N TRP A 483 -22.04 3.39 -8.03
CA TRP A 483 -23.44 3.60 -8.42
C TRP A 483 -24.09 4.71 -7.61
N MET A 484 -25.20 5.22 -8.13
CA MET A 484 -25.96 6.29 -7.52
C MET A 484 -27.45 5.93 -7.51
N TRP A 485 -28.15 6.24 -6.42
CA TRP A 485 -29.62 6.13 -6.38
C TRP A 485 -30.28 7.36 -7.01
N PRO A 486 -31.56 7.28 -7.43
CA PRO A 486 -32.26 8.37 -8.12
C PRO A 486 -32.49 9.61 -7.25
N ASN A 487 -32.55 9.44 -5.93
CA ASN A 487 -32.67 10.52 -4.95
C ASN A 487 -31.35 11.21 -4.61
N ALA A 488 -30.22 10.58 -4.92
CA ALA A 488 -28.92 11.05 -4.44
C ALA A 488 -28.53 12.41 -5.05
N ARG A 489 -27.64 13.13 -4.36
CA ARG A 489 -27.06 14.39 -4.86
C ARG A 489 -25.56 14.43 -4.61
N ILE A 490 -24.80 14.94 -5.61
CA ILE A 490 -23.35 15.05 -5.54
C ILE A 490 -22.88 16.46 -5.92
N SER A 491 -22.15 17.13 -5.05
CA SER A 491 -21.56 18.44 -5.35
C SER A 491 -20.45 18.78 -4.35
N VAL A 492 -19.76 19.91 -4.59
CA VAL A 492 -18.69 20.37 -3.68
C VAL A 492 -19.21 20.72 -2.28
N MET A 493 -20.45 21.19 -2.17
CA MET A 493 -21.20 21.44 -0.94
C MET A 493 -22.70 21.57 -1.26
N GLY A 494 -23.57 21.58 -0.26
CA GLY A 494 -25.01 21.77 -0.49
C GLY A 494 -25.34 23.14 -1.09
N GLY A 495 -26.34 23.23 -1.97
CA GLY A 495 -26.72 24.48 -2.65
C GLY A 495 -27.05 25.62 -1.69
N GLU A 496 -27.83 25.34 -0.63
CA GLU A 496 -28.13 26.32 0.42
C GLU A 496 -26.87 26.84 1.13
N GLN A 497 -25.88 25.96 1.34
CA GLN A 497 -24.60 26.34 1.97
C GLN A 497 -23.78 27.24 1.04
N ALA A 498 -23.67 26.88 -0.24
CA ALA A 498 -22.96 27.68 -1.24
C ALA A 498 -23.58 29.08 -1.39
N ALA A 499 -24.91 29.13 -1.52
CA ALA A 499 -25.67 30.37 -1.62
C ALA A 499 -25.50 31.24 -0.37
N GLY A 500 -25.55 30.64 0.84
CA GLY A 500 -25.33 31.35 2.10
C GLY A 500 -23.92 31.96 2.23
N VAL A 501 -22.88 31.23 1.83
CA VAL A 501 -21.49 31.73 1.86
C VAL A 501 -21.30 32.89 0.88
N LEU A 502 -21.79 32.73 -0.36
CA LEU A 502 -21.68 33.79 -1.39
C LEU A 502 -22.47 35.04 -0.99
N ALA A 503 -23.66 34.86 -0.39
CA ALA A 503 -24.44 35.97 0.16
C ALA A 503 -23.67 36.71 1.26
N THR A 504 -23.07 35.98 2.21
CA THR A 504 -22.27 36.57 3.30
C THR A 504 -21.11 37.41 2.77
N VAL A 505 -20.38 36.92 1.75
CA VAL A 505 -19.27 37.65 1.11
C VAL A 505 -19.78 38.90 0.40
N LYS A 506 -20.90 38.82 -0.32
CA LYS A 506 -21.52 39.96 -1.00
C LYS A 506 -21.97 41.03 -0.01
N ARG A 507 -22.65 40.64 1.07
CA ARG A 507 -23.08 41.52 2.18
C ARG A 507 -21.91 42.28 2.77
N ALA A 508 -20.84 41.60 3.16
CA ALA A 508 -19.64 42.24 3.69
C ALA A 508 -18.97 43.21 2.69
N GLY A 509 -19.07 42.94 1.39
CA GLY A 509 -18.61 43.84 0.34
C GLY A 509 -19.48 45.10 0.19
N MET A 510 -20.80 44.96 0.30
CA MET A 510 -21.78 46.07 0.26
C MET A 510 -21.67 46.96 1.50
N GLU A 511 -21.58 46.35 2.69
CA GLU A 511 -21.41 47.08 3.96
C GLU A 511 -20.12 47.92 3.97
N LYS A 512 -19.03 47.42 3.38
CA LYS A 512 -17.79 48.19 3.20
C LYS A 512 -17.94 49.43 2.29
N ARG A 513 -18.92 49.42 1.39
CA ARG A 513 -19.27 50.55 0.51
C ARG A 513 -20.37 51.43 1.10
N GLY A 514 -20.86 51.14 2.31
CA GLY A 514 -21.98 51.85 2.92
C GLY A 514 -23.33 51.56 2.28
N GLU A 515 -23.43 50.48 1.50
CA GLU A 515 -24.67 50.02 0.86
C GLU A 515 -25.43 49.08 1.82
N ASN A 516 -26.76 49.20 1.86
CA ASN A 516 -27.64 48.25 2.55
C ASN A 516 -28.09 47.15 1.58
N TRP A 517 -28.29 45.93 2.11
CA TRP A 517 -28.79 44.80 1.33
C TRP A 517 -30.01 44.18 2.01
N GLU A 518 -31.19 44.34 1.38
CA GLU A 518 -32.46 43.89 1.94
C GLU A 518 -32.59 42.35 1.89
N GLN A 519 -33.40 41.80 2.79
CA GLN A 519 -33.60 40.34 2.87
C GLN A 519 -34.12 39.73 1.56
N LYS A 520 -35.06 40.42 0.91
CA LYS A 520 -35.63 39.95 -0.36
C LYS A 520 -34.58 39.90 -1.47
N GLU A 521 -33.71 40.91 -1.55
CA GLU A 521 -32.61 40.95 -2.53
C GLU A 521 -31.54 39.89 -2.24
N GLU A 522 -31.36 39.51 -0.97
CA GLU A 522 -30.53 38.38 -0.58
C GLU A 522 -31.14 37.04 -1.00
N ASP A 523 -32.44 36.86 -0.79
CA ASP A 523 -33.15 35.64 -1.19
C ASP A 523 -33.16 35.47 -2.72
N ASP A 524 -33.46 36.54 -3.46
CA ASP A 524 -33.41 36.59 -4.94
C ASP A 524 -32.00 36.31 -5.48
N PHE A 525 -30.95 36.68 -4.73
CA PHE A 525 -29.56 36.35 -5.09
C PHE A 525 -29.21 34.89 -4.81
N LYS A 526 -29.74 34.30 -3.74
CA LYS A 526 -29.46 32.91 -3.34
C LYS A 526 -30.14 31.91 -4.25
N GLN A 527 -31.39 32.17 -4.66
CA GLN A 527 -32.21 31.18 -5.37
C GLN A 527 -31.55 30.62 -6.64
N PRO A 528 -30.98 31.45 -7.56
CA PRO A 528 -30.31 30.93 -8.75
C PRO A 528 -29.11 30.02 -8.46
N ILE A 529 -28.40 30.25 -7.33
CA ILE A 529 -27.28 29.41 -6.90
C ILE A 529 -27.79 28.07 -6.36
N ILE A 530 -28.88 28.08 -5.59
CA ILE A 530 -29.53 26.87 -5.09
C ILE A 530 -30.01 26.01 -6.27
N ASP A 531 -30.69 26.62 -7.23
CA ASP A 531 -31.22 25.94 -8.42
C ASP A 531 -30.10 25.34 -9.28
N LEU A 532 -28.99 26.07 -9.43
CA LEU A 532 -27.81 25.58 -10.14
C LEU A 532 -27.24 24.31 -9.48
N TYR A 533 -27.07 24.32 -8.16
CA TYR A 533 -26.50 23.19 -7.43
C TYR A 533 -27.44 21.98 -7.39
N GLU A 534 -28.75 22.21 -7.33
CA GLU A 534 -29.75 21.14 -7.43
C GLU A 534 -29.71 20.47 -8.80
N LYS A 535 -29.64 21.28 -9.87
CA LYS A 535 -29.50 20.78 -11.25
C LYS A 535 -28.19 20.02 -11.44
N GLU A 536 -27.05 20.63 -11.09
CA GLU A 536 -25.73 20.03 -11.32
C GLU A 536 -25.45 18.81 -10.44
N GLY A 537 -26.08 18.75 -9.26
CA GLY A 537 -25.95 17.62 -8.35
C GLY A 537 -26.86 16.43 -8.68
N HIS A 538 -27.75 16.55 -9.66
CA HIS A 538 -28.71 15.52 -10.02
C HIS A 538 -28.04 14.26 -10.62
N PRO A 539 -28.51 13.03 -10.32
CA PRO A 539 -27.91 11.78 -10.83
C PRO A 539 -27.77 11.74 -12.35
N TYR A 540 -28.72 12.31 -13.11
CA TYR A 540 -28.63 12.37 -14.57
C TYR A 540 -27.47 13.23 -15.08
N VAL A 541 -27.15 14.35 -14.41
CA VAL A 541 -26.01 15.20 -14.78
C VAL A 541 -24.69 14.48 -14.46
N SER A 542 -24.66 13.76 -13.34
CA SER A 542 -23.56 12.88 -12.93
C SER A 542 -23.32 11.75 -13.93
N GLY A 543 -24.36 10.98 -14.25
CA GLY A 543 -24.32 9.85 -15.18
C GLY A 543 -24.00 10.28 -16.62
N ALA A 544 -24.54 11.43 -17.07
CA ALA A 544 -24.20 12.03 -18.36
C ALA A 544 -22.70 12.26 -18.54
N ARG A 545 -21.98 12.51 -17.44
CA ARG A 545 -20.54 12.80 -17.40
C ARG A 545 -19.71 11.61 -16.90
N LEU A 546 -20.28 10.43 -16.66
CA LEU A 546 -19.59 9.27 -16.06
C LEU A 546 -18.89 9.57 -14.73
N LEU A 547 -19.51 10.38 -13.88
CA LEU A 547 -19.04 10.54 -12.49
C LEU A 547 -19.42 9.32 -11.63
N ASP A 548 -20.42 8.57 -12.08
CA ASP A 548 -20.82 7.24 -11.64
C ASP A 548 -20.88 6.26 -12.83
N ASP A 549 -20.97 4.97 -12.55
CA ASP A 549 -21.09 3.88 -13.52
C ASP A 549 -22.54 3.54 -13.84
N GLY A 550 -23.51 4.19 -13.19
CA GLY A 550 -24.93 4.01 -13.44
C GLY A 550 -25.80 4.46 -12.27
N THR A 551 -26.95 5.05 -12.61
CA THR A 551 -28.06 5.23 -11.68
C THR A 551 -28.86 3.92 -11.61
N ILE A 552 -29.17 3.45 -10.40
CA ILE A 552 -29.83 2.15 -10.17
C ILE A 552 -31.08 2.32 -9.33
N ASP A 553 -32.04 1.41 -9.47
CA ASP A 553 -33.14 1.27 -8.51
C ASP A 553 -32.55 0.89 -7.13
N PRO A 554 -32.95 1.56 -6.04
CA PRO A 554 -32.57 1.15 -4.68
C PRO A 554 -32.74 -0.35 -4.41
N ALA A 555 -33.82 -0.97 -4.91
CA ALA A 555 -34.11 -2.39 -4.72
C ALA A 555 -33.09 -3.31 -5.40
N ASP A 556 -32.43 -2.86 -6.47
CA ASP A 556 -31.43 -3.63 -7.23
C ASP A 556 -30.04 -3.60 -6.59
N THR A 557 -29.83 -2.80 -5.54
CA THR A 557 -28.52 -2.59 -4.89
C THR A 557 -27.82 -3.90 -4.53
N ARG A 558 -28.56 -4.87 -3.98
CA ARG A 558 -28.02 -6.20 -3.62
C ARG A 558 -27.51 -6.96 -4.84
N ALA A 559 -28.30 -6.99 -5.92
CA ALA A 559 -27.98 -7.71 -7.14
C ALA A 559 -26.76 -7.10 -7.86
N VAL A 560 -26.70 -5.77 -7.98
CA VAL A 560 -25.55 -5.09 -8.62
C VAL A 560 -24.27 -5.23 -7.82
N LEU A 561 -24.33 -5.17 -6.48
CA LEU A 561 -23.19 -5.46 -5.62
C LEU A 561 -22.74 -6.92 -5.79
N GLY A 562 -23.66 -7.88 -5.85
CA GLY A 562 -23.36 -9.29 -6.11
C GLY A 562 -22.63 -9.51 -7.43
N MET A 563 -23.12 -8.89 -8.52
CA MET A 563 -22.47 -8.95 -9.83
C MET A 563 -21.08 -8.30 -9.83
N GLY A 564 -20.95 -7.12 -9.21
CA GLY A 564 -19.66 -6.43 -9.08
C GLY A 564 -18.63 -7.23 -8.26
N LEU A 565 -19.07 -7.80 -7.13
CA LEU A 565 -18.24 -8.67 -6.28
C LEU A 565 -17.78 -9.91 -7.03
N SER A 566 -18.69 -10.56 -7.76
CA SER A 566 -18.34 -11.68 -8.63
C SER A 566 -17.30 -11.24 -9.67
N ALA A 567 -17.55 -10.19 -10.44
CA ALA A 567 -16.64 -9.72 -11.48
C ALA A 567 -15.23 -9.44 -10.94
N ALA A 568 -15.12 -8.79 -9.77
CA ALA A 568 -13.84 -8.47 -9.15
C ALA A 568 -13.00 -9.69 -8.75
N LEU A 569 -13.62 -10.85 -8.53
CA LEU A 569 -12.92 -12.10 -8.17
C LEU A 569 -12.22 -12.80 -9.34
N ASN A 570 -12.35 -12.28 -10.57
CA ASN A 570 -11.48 -12.67 -11.67
C ASN A 570 -10.06 -12.10 -11.50
N ALA A 571 -9.91 -11.01 -10.74
CA ALA A 571 -8.61 -10.46 -10.38
C ALA A 571 -8.11 -10.99 -9.02
N PRO A 572 -6.80 -11.23 -8.87
CA PRO A 572 -6.21 -11.49 -7.56
C PRO A 572 -6.28 -10.24 -6.68
N VAL A 573 -6.40 -10.44 -5.36
CA VAL A 573 -6.36 -9.34 -4.39
C VAL A 573 -4.91 -9.05 -4.01
N SER A 574 -4.41 -7.90 -4.45
CA SER A 574 -3.05 -7.43 -4.16
C SER A 574 -2.88 -7.06 -2.67
N GLU A 575 -1.65 -7.15 -2.18
CA GLU A 575 -1.28 -6.65 -0.85
C GLU A 575 -1.46 -5.13 -0.75
N THR A 576 -1.95 -4.66 0.39
CA THR A 576 -2.12 -3.23 0.64
C THR A 576 -0.90 -2.65 1.36
N ASN A 577 -0.21 -1.73 0.70
CA ASN A 577 0.82 -0.90 1.32
C ASN A 577 0.28 0.50 1.57
N TYR A 578 0.18 0.89 2.84
CA TYR A 578 -0.29 2.22 3.22
C TYR A 578 0.80 3.27 3.07
N GLY A 579 0.41 4.46 2.61
CA GLY A 579 1.21 5.67 2.77
C GLY A 579 1.33 6.07 4.24
N VAL A 580 2.12 7.10 4.52
CA VAL A 580 2.34 7.57 5.89
C VAL A 580 1.05 8.10 6.52
N PHE A 581 0.60 7.47 7.60
CA PHE A 581 -0.48 8.02 8.43
C PHE A 581 0.04 9.19 9.28
N ARG A 582 -0.65 10.34 9.21
CA ARG A 582 -0.29 11.53 10.00
C ARG A 582 -0.72 11.38 11.47
N ILE A 583 0.21 10.95 12.32
CA ILE A 583 0.02 10.81 13.78
C ILE A 583 0.55 12.05 14.52
N THR A 584 0.07 12.32 15.74
CA THR A 584 0.59 13.41 16.60
C THR A 584 1.24 12.82 17.86
N LEU A 585 2.51 13.16 18.10
CA LEU A 585 3.29 12.71 19.27
C LEU A 585 2.75 13.23 20.63
N ARG A 586 1.83 14.19 20.65
CA ARG A 586 1.25 14.77 21.89
C ARG A 586 0.38 13.82 22.72
N GLN A 587 -0.05 12.66 22.20
CA GLN A 587 -0.73 11.64 23.00
C GLN A 587 0.23 10.72 23.79
N ALA A 588 1.54 10.74 23.50
CA ALA A 588 2.55 10.06 24.32
C ALA A 588 3.09 10.96 25.45
N VAL A 589 2.93 12.29 25.34
CA VAL A 589 3.60 13.26 26.25
C VAL A 589 2.74 13.67 27.45
N LYS A 590 1.40 13.52 27.41
CA LYS A 590 0.55 13.82 28.59
C LYS A 590 0.59 12.75 29.70
N ALA A 591 1.29 11.65 29.51
CA ALA A 591 1.60 10.68 30.58
C ALA A 591 2.96 10.93 31.25
N HIS A 592 3.74 11.94 30.80
CA HIS A 592 5.10 12.20 31.30
C HIS A 592 5.25 13.45 32.19
N THR A 593 4.16 14.19 32.47
CA THR A 593 4.20 15.40 33.32
C THR A 593 3.51 15.26 34.68
N ALA A 594 3.18 14.04 35.11
CA ALA A 594 2.62 13.78 36.45
C ALA A 594 3.54 12.99 37.39
N PHE A 595 4.79 12.71 37.01
CA PHE A 595 5.75 11.98 37.85
C PHE A 595 7.13 12.64 37.80
N THR A 596 7.26 13.81 38.42
CA THR A 596 8.55 14.36 38.82
C THR A 596 8.46 14.93 40.23
N SER A 597 8.61 14.06 41.23
CA SER A 597 9.06 14.43 42.58
C SER A 597 9.77 13.24 43.25
N SER A 598 11.10 13.28 43.18
CA SER A 598 12.15 12.62 43.98
C SER A 598 12.18 11.08 44.18
N PRO A 599 13.39 10.50 44.32
CA PRO A 599 13.69 9.09 44.07
C PRO A 599 13.76 8.26 45.35
N ALA A 600 12.97 7.20 45.45
CA ALA A 600 13.21 6.14 46.42
C ALA A 600 12.55 4.85 45.94
N ALA A 601 13.39 3.81 45.84
CA ALA A 601 13.09 2.39 45.80
C ALA A 601 11.60 2.01 45.70
N TYR A 602 11.16 1.47 44.56
CA TYR A 602 10.12 0.45 44.60
C TYR A 602 10.35 -0.64 43.56
N SER A 603 10.38 -1.85 44.12
CA SER A 603 10.65 -3.13 43.52
C SER A 603 9.62 -3.51 42.46
N ALA A 604 10.09 -4.29 41.48
CA ALA A 604 9.26 -4.99 40.53
C ALA A 604 8.22 -5.87 41.22
N LYS A 605 6.93 -5.62 40.98
CA LYS A 605 5.88 -6.65 40.84
C LYS A 605 4.51 -6.04 40.53
N VAL A 606 3.76 -6.81 39.75
CA VAL A 606 2.34 -6.69 39.38
C VAL A 606 2.04 -5.82 38.16
N LEU A 607 2.16 -6.45 36.99
CA LEU A 607 1.00 -6.71 36.14
C LEU A 607 1.30 -7.91 35.24
N SER A 608 0.99 -9.10 35.76
CA SER A 608 0.70 -10.28 34.97
C SER A 608 -0.73 -10.75 35.28
N SER A 609 -1.31 -11.43 34.29
CA SER A 609 -2.61 -12.12 34.27
C SER A 609 -3.80 -11.24 33.83
N ARG A 610 -4.53 -11.54 32.75
CA ARG A 610 -4.76 -12.82 32.04
C ARG A 610 -5.04 -12.62 30.55
N PHE A 611 -4.08 -12.98 29.71
CA PHE A 611 -4.27 -13.66 28.41
C PHE A 611 -3.10 -14.64 28.28
N TYR A 612 -3.34 -15.81 27.68
CA TYR A 612 -2.51 -17.01 27.79
C TYR A 612 -0.99 -16.78 27.81
N SER A 613 -0.36 -17.32 28.87
CA SER A 613 1.07 -17.49 29.04
C SER A 613 1.62 -18.44 27.97
N THR A 614 2.34 -17.90 26.99
CA THR A 614 3.51 -18.57 26.43
C THR A 614 4.71 -17.72 26.78
N THR A 615 5.32 -18.00 27.93
CA THR A 615 6.67 -17.54 28.25
C THR A 615 7.62 -18.11 27.20
N VAL A 616 7.89 -17.35 26.14
CA VAL A 616 8.99 -17.65 25.21
C VAL A 616 10.30 -17.67 26.01
N ALA A 617 11.14 -18.68 25.79
CA ALA A 617 12.39 -18.84 26.50
C ALA A 617 13.36 -17.66 26.21
N PRO A 618 13.89 -16.98 27.24
CA PRO A 618 14.92 -15.96 27.04
C PRO A 618 16.25 -16.59 26.62
N LEU A 619 17.18 -15.78 26.14
CA LEU A 619 18.54 -16.26 25.91
C LEU A 619 19.18 -16.56 27.27
N ASP A 620 19.82 -17.72 27.39
CA ASP A 620 20.33 -18.21 28.67
C ASP A 620 21.70 -18.84 28.49
N ALA A 621 22.74 -18.10 28.88
CA ALA A 621 24.13 -18.51 28.74
C ALA A 621 24.47 -19.71 29.63
N SER A 622 23.72 -19.96 30.71
CA SER A 622 23.96 -21.10 31.59
C SER A 622 23.65 -22.46 30.94
N LYS A 623 22.92 -22.45 29.81
CA LYS A 623 22.57 -23.63 29.02
C LYS A 623 23.54 -23.92 27.87
N LEU A 624 24.68 -23.23 27.83
CA LEU A 624 25.68 -23.40 26.78
C LEU A 624 26.20 -24.84 26.74
N GLU A 625 26.16 -25.45 25.56
CA GLU A 625 26.78 -26.74 25.26
C GLU A 625 28.07 -26.51 24.46
N ILE A 626 29.18 -27.16 24.85
CA ILE A 626 30.49 -26.99 24.21
C ILE A 626 30.91 -28.31 23.54
N ASN A 627 30.85 -28.31 22.21
CA ASN A 627 31.25 -29.39 21.31
C ASN A 627 32.43 -28.95 20.43
N ALA A 628 33.50 -28.49 21.07
CA ALA A 628 34.64 -27.87 20.39
C ALA A 628 35.33 -28.83 19.39
N SER A 629 35.89 -28.28 18.31
CA SER A 629 36.61 -29.05 17.29
C SER A 629 37.79 -29.80 17.91
N LYS A 630 37.91 -31.08 17.52
CA LYS A 630 39.08 -31.92 17.83
C LYS A 630 40.23 -31.65 16.87
N ASN A 631 39.97 -31.03 15.72
CA ASN A 631 40.92 -30.79 14.64
C ASN A 631 41.42 -29.35 14.68
N LYS A 632 42.51 -29.13 15.42
CA LYS A 632 43.16 -27.82 15.54
C LYS A 632 43.84 -27.42 14.23
N LYS A 633 43.39 -26.35 13.59
CA LYS A 633 44.07 -25.80 12.40
C LYS A 633 45.41 -25.16 12.79
N PRO A 634 46.38 -25.09 11.85
CA PRO A 634 47.63 -24.36 12.06
C PRO A 634 47.36 -22.85 12.19
N LEU A 635 48.11 -22.19 13.08
CA LEU A 635 48.10 -20.73 13.20
C LEU A 635 48.99 -20.11 12.11
N GLN A 636 48.62 -18.91 11.67
CA GLN A 636 49.42 -18.11 10.76
C GLN A 636 50.26 -17.10 11.54
N GLU A 637 51.44 -16.79 11.02
CA GLU A 637 52.25 -15.68 11.52
C GLU A 637 51.52 -14.35 11.34
N ASN A 638 51.73 -13.42 12.28
CA ASN A 638 51.05 -12.12 12.29
C ASN A 638 51.20 -11.35 10.96
N SER A 639 52.38 -11.42 10.34
CA SER A 639 52.66 -10.77 9.05
C SER A 639 51.87 -11.32 7.86
N GLN A 640 51.27 -12.50 8.00
CA GLN A 640 50.47 -13.17 6.98
C GLN A 640 48.96 -12.97 7.19
N LEU A 641 48.54 -12.35 8.29
CA LEU A 641 47.13 -12.18 8.62
C LEU A 641 46.46 -11.17 7.69
N VAL A 642 45.47 -11.64 6.94
CA VAL A 642 44.61 -10.81 6.09
C VAL A 642 43.20 -10.77 6.67
N PHE A 643 42.64 -9.56 6.77
CA PHE A 643 41.33 -9.33 7.37
C PHE A 643 40.24 -10.23 6.76
N GLY A 644 39.64 -11.10 7.57
CA GLY A 644 38.49 -11.93 7.19
C GLY A 644 38.80 -13.10 6.24
N LYS A 645 40.07 -13.54 6.13
CA LYS A 645 40.46 -14.66 5.26
C LYS A 645 40.69 -15.99 5.99
N THR A 646 41.15 -15.92 7.24
CA THR A 646 41.41 -17.09 8.08
C THR A 646 40.38 -17.11 9.21
N PHE A 647 39.80 -18.27 9.52
CA PHE A 647 38.76 -18.42 10.55
C PHE A 647 39.17 -19.43 11.62
N SER A 648 38.74 -19.20 12.85
CA SER A 648 39.07 -20.02 14.01
C SER A 648 38.52 -21.46 13.91
N ASP A 649 38.85 -22.28 14.91
CA ASP A 649 38.47 -23.71 14.93
C ASP A 649 36.97 -23.90 15.20
N ASN A 650 36.32 -22.95 15.88
CA ASN A 650 34.95 -23.07 16.37
C ASN A 650 34.04 -21.90 15.94
N MET A 651 32.73 -22.08 16.13
CA MET A 651 31.71 -21.05 16.01
C MET A 651 30.64 -21.22 17.11
N LEU A 652 30.04 -20.12 17.55
CA LEU A 652 28.86 -20.12 18.43
C LEU A 652 27.58 -20.10 17.57
N THR A 653 26.58 -20.90 17.88
CA THR A 653 25.26 -20.89 17.22
C THR A 653 24.11 -20.91 18.24
N ILE A 654 23.04 -20.18 17.95
CA ILE A 654 21.87 -20.06 18.82
C ILE A 654 20.62 -19.89 17.95
N GLU A 655 19.75 -20.89 17.94
CA GLU A 655 18.49 -20.84 17.20
C GLU A 655 17.39 -20.12 17.97
N TRP A 656 16.44 -19.56 17.25
CA TRP A 656 15.23 -18.96 17.80
C TRP A 656 14.02 -19.32 16.96
N GLU A 657 12.90 -19.58 17.63
CA GLU A 657 11.61 -19.83 16.98
C GLU A 657 10.50 -19.04 17.69
N ALA A 658 9.65 -18.39 16.90
CA ALA A 658 8.51 -17.65 17.40
C ALA A 658 7.59 -18.58 18.22
N GLY A 659 7.22 -18.14 19.43
CA GLY A 659 6.42 -18.94 20.36
C GLY A 659 7.21 -19.90 21.25
N LYS A 660 8.47 -20.26 20.89
CA LYS A 660 9.37 -21.07 21.74
C LYS A 660 10.47 -20.24 22.41
N GLY A 661 11.02 -19.24 21.73
CA GLY A 661 12.11 -18.39 22.22
C GLY A 661 13.49 -18.90 21.76
N TRP A 662 14.53 -18.54 22.51
CA TRP A 662 15.91 -18.92 22.22
C TRP A 662 16.17 -20.38 22.65
N ALA A 663 16.74 -21.16 21.73
CA ALA A 663 17.23 -22.50 22.00
C ALA A 663 18.53 -22.46 22.81
N LYS A 664 19.02 -23.65 23.21
CA LYS A 664 20.30 -23.76 23.90
C LYS A 664 21.44 -23.26 23.01
N PRO A 665 22.31 -22.36 23.50
CA PRO A 665 23.51 -21.96 22.80
C PRO A 665 24.48 -23.15 22.63
N GLU A 666 25.16 -23.22 21.50
CA GLU A 666 26.14 -24.27 21.22
C GLU A 666 27.44 -23.65 20.66
N ILE A 667 28.58 -23.94 21.28
CA ILE A 667 29.90 -23.75 20.65
C ILE A 667 30.27 -25.06 19.98
N LYS A 668 30.48 -25.03 18.66
CA LYS A 668 30.83 -26.22 17.87
C LYS A 668 31.93 -25.93 16.86
N GLU A 669 32.43 -26.98 16.21
CA GLU A 669 33.36 -26.86 15.10
C GLU A 669 32.86 -25.89 14.02
N TYR A 670 33.75 -25.01 13.55
CA TYR A 670 33.45 -24.09 12.45
C TYR A 670 33.07 -24.87 11.19
N GLY A 671 31.86 -24.65 10.69
CA GLY A 671 31.30 -25.44 9.59
C GLY A 671 30.35 -24.66 8.69
N LYS A 672 29.87 -25.33 7.65
CA LYS A 672 28.87 -24.78 6.73
C LYS A 672 27.51 -24.70 7.42
N LEU A 673 26.76 -23.64 7.16
CA LEU A 673 25.33 -23.58 7.51
C LEU A 673 24.54 -24.32 6.44
N HIS A 674 23.63 -25.20 6.88
CA HIS A 674 22.67 -25.88 6.01
C HIS A 674 21.34 -25.15 6.13
N LEU A 675 21.00 -24.36 5.11
CA LEU A 675 19.76 -23.61 5.03
C LEU A 675 18.97 -24.08 3.82
N ASP A 676 17.65 -24.10 3.95
CA ASP A 676 16.78 -24.36 2.82
C ASP A 676 16.97 -23.26 1.75
N PRO A 677 16.95 -23.59 0.44
CA PRO A 677 17.06 -22.59 -0.61
C PRO A 677 15.99 -21.50 -0.55
N SER A 678 14.83 -21.77 0.06
CA SER A 678 13.74 -20.80 0.28
C SER A 678 13.90 -19.94 1.53
N ALA A 679 15.01 -20.07 2.28
CA ALA A 679 15.23 -19.28 3.49
C ALA A 679 15.19 -17.78 3.20
N VAL A 680 14.40 -17.03 3.99
CA VAL A 680 14.13 -15.60 3.77
C VAL A 680 15.40 -14.73 3.74
N VAL A 681 16.50 -15.17 4.38
CA VAL A 681 17.79 -14.49 4.30
C VAL A 681 18.32 -14.37 2.86
N PHE A 682 18.14 -15.42 2.04
CA PHE A 682 18.63 -15.43 0.65
C PHE A 682 17.84 -14.50 -0.27
N HIS A 683 16.54 -14.35 -0.02
CA HIS A 683 15.62 -13.65 -0.93
C HIS A 683 15.35 -12.21 -0.51
N TYR A 684 15.38 -11.91 0.79
CA TYR A 684 14.91 -10.64 1.33
C TYR A 684 15.90 -9.98 2.30
N SER A 685 17.12 -10.52 2.45
CA SER A 685 18.16 -9.95 3.32
C SER A 685 17.69 -9.75 4.77
N PHE A 686 16.95 -10.73 5.31
CA PHE A 686 16.73 -10.84 6.77
C PHE A 686 18.04 -11.23 7.45
N GLU A 687 19.01 -10.34 7.43
CA GLU A 687 20.30 -10.50 8.08
C GLU A 687 20.79 -9.17 8.66
N CYS A 688 21.28 -9.24 9.88
CA CYS A 688 22.00 -8.16 10.52
C CYS A 688 23.24 -8.72 11.21
N PHE A 689 24.21 -7.85 11.44
CA PHE A 689 25.47 -8.28 12.02
C PHE A 689 26.11 -7.21 12.86
N GLU A 690 27.06 -7.64 13.68
CA GLU A 690 27.94 -6.78 14.43
C GLU A 690 29.40 -7.15 14.12
N GLY A 691 30.30 -6.22 14.40
CA GLY A 691 31.73 -6.44 14.33
C GLY A 691 32.35 -5.93 15.61
N MET A 692 33.16 -6.75 16.26
CA MET A 692 33.90 -6.38 17.46
C MET A 692 35.26 -7.07 17.44
N LYS A 693 36.16 -6.64 18.33
CA LYS A 693 37.53 -7.15 18.38
C LYS A 693 37.87 -7.60 19.80
N ALA A 694 38.56 -8.72 19.88
CA ALA A 694 39.20 -9.21 21.09
C ALA A 694 40.70 -8.98 21.02
N TYR A 695 41.28 -8.55 22.14
CA TYR A 695 42.69 -8.19 22.25
C TYR A 695 43.34 -8.96 23.41
N LYS A 696 44.62 -9.30 23.27
CA LYS A 696 45.46 -9.72 24.38
C LYS A 696 46.10 -8.51 25.04
N ASP A 697 45.88 -8.36 26.34
CA ASP A 697 46.60 -7.36 27.13
C ASP A 697 48.02 -7.84 27.49
N LYS A 698 48.83 -6.93 28.06
CA LYS A 698 50.20 -7.24 28.51
C LYS A 698 50.31 -8.37 29.54
N LYS A 699 49.20 -8.75 30.18
CA LYS A 699 49.11 -9.86 31.15
C LYS A 699 48.53 -11.13 30.52
N GLY A 700 48.35 -11.17 29.20
CA GLY A 700 47.78 -12.30 28.46
C GLY A 700 46.26 -12.45 28.60
N ARG A 701 45.57 -11.49 29.24
CA ARG A 701 44.11 -11.55 29.44
C ARG A 701 43.39 -11.08 28.19
N THR A 702 42.27 -11.71 27.90
CA THR A 702 41.43 -11.38 26.76
C THR A 702 40.49 -10.22 27.10
N ARG A 703 40.44 -9.22 26.21
CA ARG A 703 39.64 -8.01 26.39
C ARG A 703 38.74 -7.74 25.21
N LEU A 704 37.51 -7.31 25.50
CA LEU A 704 36.56 -6.79 24.53
C LEU A 704 36.40 -5.29 24.71
N PHE A 705 36.39 -4.55 23.60
CA PHE A 705 36.16 -3.12 23.61
C PHE A 705 34.68 -2.79 23.40
N ARG A 706 34.06 -2.16 24.39
CA ARG A 706 32.66 -1.71 24.43
C ARG A 706 31.64 -2.76 23.97
N PRO A 707 31.71 -4.01 24.47
CA PRO A 707 30.84 -5.09 24.04
C PRO A 707 29.36 -4.79 24.30
N ASP A 708 29.04 -3.99 25.32
CA ASP A 708 27.68 -3.55 25.61
C ASP A 708 27.08 -2.69 24.48
N MET A 709 27.87 -1.77 23.92
CA MET A 709 27.43 -0.90 22.82
C MET A 709 27.33 -1.68 21.51
N ASN A 710 28.18 -2.70 21.31
CA ASN A 710 28.02 -3.65 20.22
C ASN A 710 26.68 -4.40 20.32
N MET A 711 26.33 -4.94 21.50
CA MET A 711 25.06 -5.66 21.66
C MET A 711 23.84 -4.76 21.48
N LYS A 712 23.85 -3.54 22.05
CA LYS A 712 22.77 -2.56 21.86
C LYS A 712 22.55 -2.24 20.37
N ARG A 713 23.63 -2.05 19.60
CA ARG A 713 23.52 -1.79 18.15
C ARG A 713 23.08 -3.04 17.38
N PHE A 714 23.51 -4.22 17.79
CA PHE A 714 23.07 -5.47 17.18
C PHE A 714 21.56 -5.68 17.41
N ASN A 715 21.08 -5.48 18.63
CA ASN A 715 19.66 -5.51 18.98
C ASN A 715 18.83 -4.43 18.24
N ARG A 716 19.37 -3.21 18.08
CA ARG A 716 18.72 -2.17 17.26
C ARG A 716 18.62 -2.59 15.79
N SER A 717 19.67 -3.23 15.26
CA SER A 717 19.69 -3.71 13.87
C SER A 717 18.73 -4.89 13.67
N ALA A 718 18.67 -5.84 14.61
CA ALA A 718 17.70 -6.93 14.60
C ALA A 718 16.25 -6.41 14.63
N ALA A 719 15.95 -5.50 15.56
CA ALA A 719 14.63 -4.88 15.66
C ALA A 719 14.23 -4.12 14.37
N ARG A 720 15.19 -3.47 13.70
CA ARG A 720 14.94 -2.73 12.45
C ARG A 720 14.41 -3.64 11.32
N ILE A 721 14.82 -4.89 11.29
CA ILE A 721 14.41 -5.90 10.28
C ILE A 721 13.50 -6.99 10.88
N ALA A 722 12.84 -6.70 12.01
CA ALA A 722 11.89 -7.59 12.67
C ALA A 722 12.45 -8.99 13.03
N LEU A 723 13.75 -9.08 13.31
CA LEU A 723 14.37 -10.25 13.93
C LEU A 723 14.31 -10.14 15.46
N PRO A 724 14.33 -11.28 16.19
CA PRO A 724 14.18 -11.28 17.65
C PRO A 724 15.30 -10.52 18.37
N ASN A 725 14.94 -9.80 19.43
CA ASN A 725 15.90 -9.27 20.37
C ASN A 725 16.38 -10.34 21.37
N PHE A 726 17.51 -10.08 22.02
CA PHE A 726 18.11 -10.94 23.05
C PHE A 726 18.66 -10.08 24.20
N GLU A 727 18.90 -10.69 25.36
CA GLU A 727 19.53 -10.01 26.49
C GLU A 727 21.03 -9.76 26.24
N ASP A 728 21.44 -8.49 26.17
CA ASP A 728 22.83 -8.07 25.87
C ASP A 728 23.88 -8.82 26.70
N LYS A 729 23.64 -8.95 28.01
CA LYS A 729 24.58 -9.58 28.96
C LYS A 729 24.76 -11.06 28.71
N GLU A 730 23.73 -11.76 28.27
CA GLU A 730 23.77 -13.21 28.04
C GLU A 730 24.58 -13.52 26.79
N LEU A 731 24.39 -12.75 25.70
CA LEU A 731 25.22 -12.92 24.50
C LEU A 731 26.69 -12.54 24.74
N ILE A 732 26.96 -11.52 25.57
CA ILE A 732 28.34 -11.17 25.96
C ILE A 732 29.02 -12.32 26.73
N LYS A 733 28.32 -12.96 27.67
CA LYS A 733 28.85 -14.14 28.39
C LYS A 733 29.17 -15.28 27.42
N LEU A 734 28.26 -15.57 26.48
CA LEU A 734 28.46 -16.61 25.48
C LEU A 734 29.66 -16.32 24.55
N ILE A 735 29.84 -15.06 24.15
CA ILE A 735 31.02 -14.62 23.39
C ILE A 735 32.30 -14.78 24.23
N GLY A 736 32.23 -14.50 25.54
CA GLY A 736 33.35 -14.73 26.47
C GLY A 736 33.75 -16.21 26.54
N GLU A 737 32.78 -17.12 26.71
CA GLU A 737 33.05 -18.56 26.69
C GLU A 737 33.59 -19.04 25.33
N TYR A 738 33.05 -18.50 24.21
CA TYR A 738 33.57 -18.77 22.87
C TYR A 738 35.04 -18.33 22.72
N LEU A 739 35.40 -17.16 23.22
CA LEU A 739 36.77 -16.67 23.22
C LEU A 739 37.71 -17.51 24.09
N LYS A 740 37.25 -18.09 25.20
CA LYS A 740 38.06 -19.02 26.00
C LYS A 740 38.37 -20.30 25.25
N VAL A 741 37.40 -20.82 24.48
CA VAL A 741 37.59 -22.02 23.65
C VAL A 741 38.58 -21.74 22.51
N ASP A 742 38.46 -20.59 21.85
CA ASP A 742 39.31 -20.18 20.73
C ASP A 742 40.47 -19.24 21.12
N ASP A 743 40.90 -19.23 22.40
CA ASP A 743 41.86 -18.24 22.94
C ASP A 743 43.18 -18.20 22.16
N ARG A 744 43.65 -19.35 21.68
CA ARG A 744 44.86 -19.50 20.85
C ARG A 744 44.82 -18.72 19.54
N TRP A 745 43.64 -18.33 19.08
CA TRP A 745 43.45 -17.57 17.84
C TRP A 745 43.60 -16.06 18.04
N ILE A 746 43.69 -15.58 19.28
CA ILE A 746 43.84 -14.16 19.56
C ILE A 746 45.32 -13.79 19.39
N PRO A 747 45.70 -13.07 18.31
CA PRO A 747 47.09 -12.75 18.06
C PRO A 747 47.63 -11.79 19.12
N GLU A 748 48.88 -12.00 19.50
CA GLU A 748 49.62 -11.09 20.35
C GLU A 748 50.20 -9.93 19.53
N GLY A 749 50.49 -8.82 20.21
CA GLY A 749 51.14 -7.66 19.60
C GLY A 749 50.18 -6.53 19.19
N ARG A 750 50.72 -5.31 19.21
CA ARG A 750 49.95 -4.09 18.95
C ARG A 750 49.58 -4.00 17.46
N GLY A 751 48.33 -3.68 17.17
CA GLY A 751 47.78 -3.66 15.82
C GLY A 751 47.14 -4.98 15.36
N TYR A 752 47.28 -6.05 16.14
CA TYR A 752 46.67 -7.36 15.89
C TYR A 752 45.53 -7.64 16.86
N SER A 753 44.49 -8.31 16.38
CA SER A 753 43.30 -8.65 17.18
C SER A 753 42.57 -9.86 16.60
N LEU A 754 41.70 -10.49 17.40
CA LEU A 754 40.72 -11.44 16.88
C LEU A 754 39.43 -10.69 16.55
N TYR A 755 39.04 -10.66 15.28
CA TYR A 755 37.81 -10.03 14.83
C TYR A 755 36.64 -11.01 14.99
N LEU A 756 35.63 -10.61 15.75
CA LEU A 756 34.40 -11.36 15.98
C LEU A 756 33.27 -10.80 15.10
N ARG A 757 32.50 -11.72 14.53
CA ARG A 757 31.35 -11.42 13.66
C ARG A 757 30.07 -12.07 14.21
N PRO A 758 29.43 -11.49 15.24
CA PRO A 758 28.06 -11.85 15.59
C PRO A 758 27.13 -11.51 14.42
N THR A 759 26.34 -12.48 13.98
CA THR A 759 25.42 -12.35 12.84
C THR A 759 24.11 -13.00 13.22
N MET A 760 22.99 -12.38 12.82
CA MET A 760 21.66 -12.94 12.99
C MET A 760 20.99 -12.99 11.62
N ILE A 761 20.46 -14.16 11.26
CA ILE A 761 19.77 -14.39 9.99
C ILE A 761 18.37 -14.95 10.22
N GLY A 762 17.42 -14.58 9.37
CA GLY A 762 16.11 -15.20 9.28
C GLY A 762 16.21 -16.52 8.53
N THR A 763 15.88 -17.62 9.21
CA THR A 763 15.99 -18.99 8.66
C THR A 763 14.64 -19.58 8.26
N GLN A 764 13.58 -18.78 8.28
CA GLN A 764 12.26 -19.21 7.83
C GLN A 764 12.28 -19.59 6.35
N GLU A 765 11.79 -20.77 6.03
CA GLU A 765 11.53 -21.26 4.66
C GLU A 765 10.30 -20.55 4.08
N SER A 766 10.51 -19.51 3.26
CA SER A 766 9.40 -18.73 2.66
C SER A 766 9.85 -17.79 1.55
N LEU A 767 9.10 -17.74 0.45
CA LEU A 767 9.23 -16.77 -0.64
C LEU A 767 8.21 -15.61 -0.50
N GLY A 768 8.02 -15.10 0.71
CA GLY A 768 7.18 -13.93 1.00
C GLY A 768 7.87 -12.90 1.89
N VAL A 769 7.58 -11.62 1.66
CA VAL A 769 8.11 -10.50 2.47
C VAL A 769 7.24 -10.33 3.72
N GLY A 770 7.63 -10.98 4.82
CA GLY A 770 6.99 -10.88 6.14
C GLY A 770 7.99 -11.15 7.26
N ALA A 771 7.66 -10.80 8.51
CA ALA A 771 8.56 -10.99 9.65
C ALA A 771 8.94 -12.47 9.83
N SER A 772 10.24 -12.76 9.98
CA SER A 772 10.75 -14.13 10.10
C SER A 772 10.32 -14.76 11.42
N ASN A 773 9.69 -15.95 11.36
CA ASN A 773 9.32 -16.71 12.56
C ASN A 773 10.42 -17.66 13.07
N LYS A 774 11.53 -17.78 12.34
CA LYS A 774 12.74 -18.50 12.74
C LYS A 774 13.95 -17.61 12.55
N ALA A 775 14.91 -17.67 13.46
CA ALA A 775 16.18 -16.96 13.32
C ALA A 775 17.34 -17.80 13.85
N LEU A 776 18.55 -17.46 13.41
CA LEU A 776 19.79 -18.05 13.89
C LEU A 776 20.77 -16.92 14.21
N ILE A 777 21.22 -16.83 15.45
CA ILE A 777 22.46 -16.13 15.78
C ILE A 777 23.62 -17.09 15.54
N PHE A 778 24.67 -16.61 14.89
CA PHE A 778 25.97 -17.26 14.93
C PHE A 778 27.11 -16.25 15.13
N VAL A 779 28.20 -16.69 15.76
CA VAL A 779 29.42 -15.88 15.94
C VAL A 779 30.60 -16.66 15.40
N ILE A 780 31.33 -16.04 14.47
CA ILE A 780 32.58 -16.57 13.92
C ILE A 780 33.73 -15.61 14.23
N ALA A 781 34.95 -16.13 14.32
CA ALA A 781 36.14 -15.36 14.62
C ALA A 781 37.22 -15.49 13.53
N SER A 782 37.97 -14.42 13.31
CA SER A 782 39.06 -14.35 12.32
C SER A 782 40.22 -13.53 12.87
N PRO A 783 41.46 -14.07 12.96
CA PRO A 783 42.62 -13.28 13.36
C PRO A 783 42.94 -12.24 12.29
N VAL A 784 43.16 -10.99 12.70
CA VAL A 784 43.39 -9.88 11.76
C VAL A 784 44.55 -9.00 12.19
N GLY A 785 45.31 -8.53 11.20
CA GLY A 785 46.25 -7.43 11.33
C GLY A 785 45.62 -6.07 10.99
N PRO A 786 46.45 -5.07 10.62
CA PRO A 786 45.98 -3.76 10.18
C PRO A 786 44.95 -3.85 9.04
N TYR A 787 43.94 -2.97 9.08
CA TYR A 787 42.80 -3.01 8.14
C TYR A 787 43.20 -2.73 6.69
N PHE A 788 44.09 -1.77 6.46
CA PHE A 788 44.67 -1.51 5.15
C PHE A 788 46.04 -2.18 5.05
N PRO A 789 46.37 -2.83 3.91
CA PRO A 789 47.71 -3.36 3.67
C PRO A 789 48.80 -2.28 3.78
N SER A 790 48.46 -1.02 3.51
CA SER A 790 49.32 0.14 3.66
C SER A 790 49.52 0.58 5.12
N GLY A 791 48.92 -0.09 6.11
CA GLY A 791 48.98 0.29 7.51
C GLY A 791 48.24 1.60 7.80
N PHE A 792 48.77 2.41 8.72
CA PHE A 792 48.21 3.70 9.15
C PHE A 792 48.55 4.85 8.18
N ASN A 793 48.36 4.61 6.89
CA ASN A 793 48.64 5.58 5.83
C ASN A 793 47.37 6.33 5.41
N ALA A 794 47.50 7.62 5.06
CA ALA A 794 46.38 8.44 4.63
C ALA A 794 45.84 8.02 3.25
N VAL A 795 44.52 8.04 3.12
CA VAL A 795 43.79 7.69 1.90
C VAL A 795 43.34 8.92 1.11
N ASN A 796 43.10 8.72 -0.19
CA ASN A 796 42.44 9.68 -1.06
C ASN A 796 40.96 9.27 -1.24
N LEU A 797 40.06 10.26 -1.22
CA LEU A 797 38.63 10.06 -1.35
C LEU A 797 38.09 10.58 -2.68
N LEU A 798 37.12 9.87 -3.24
CA LEU A 798 36.24 10.38 -4.30
C LEU A 798 34.91 10.79 -3.66
N ALA A 799 34.53 12.07 -3.76
CA ALA A 799 33.25 12.55 -3.27
C ALA A 799 32.15 12.26 -4.30
N THR A 800 31.15 11.45 -3.91
CA THR A 800 30.13 10.92 -4.81
C THR A 800 28.75 11.48 -4.45
N SER A 801 28.11 12.14 -5.42
CA SER A 801 26.77 12.74 -5.27
C SER A 801 25.69 12.02 -6.10
N ASP A 802 26.07 11.30 -7.15
CA ASP A 802 25.16 10.55 -8.02
C ASP A 802 24.81 9.16 -7.46
N LYS A 803 25.60 8.66 -6.49
CA LYS A 803 25.39 7.42 -5.75
C LYS A 803 25.24 7.73 -4.27
N VAL A 804 24.08 7.39 -3.71
CA VAL A 804 23.76 7.59 -2.29
C VAL A 804 23.89 6.27 -1.54
N ARG A 805 24.67 6.27 -0.45
CA ARG A 805 24.81 5.08 0.42
C ARG A 805 23.51 4.76 1.18
N ALA A 806 22.90 5.76 1.78
CA ALA A 806 21.73 5.62 2.64
C ALA A 806 20.92 6.92 2.68
N TRP A 807 19.63 6.79 3.01
CA TRP A 807 18.66 7.90 3.03
C TRP A 807 18.10 8.09 4.46
N PRO A 808 17.82 9.34 4.92
CA PRO A 808 17.16 9.58 6.21
C PRO A 808 15.81 8.86 6.31
N GLY A 809 15.64 8.02 7.33
CA GLY A 809 14.47 7.14 7.48
C GLY A 809 14.57 5.80 6.72
N GLY A 810 15.65 5.58 5.97
CA GLY A 810 16.05 4.29 5.39
C GLY A 810 16.65 3.34 6.44
N THR A 811 17.63 2.53 6.06
CA THR A 811 18.29 1.55 6.94
C THR A 811 19.74 1.90 7.30
N GLY A 812 20.25 3.08 6.90
CA GLY A 812 21.65 3.46 7.06
C GLY A 812 22.16 3.46 8.50
N ASP A 813 21.26 3.65 9.46
CA ASP A 813 21.53 3.66 10.90
C ASP A 813 21.56 2.26 11.56
N ALA A 814 21.35 1.20 10.78
CA ALA A 814 21.40 -0.20 11.17
C ALA A 814 22.48 -0.98 10.41
N LYS A 815 23.05 -2.03 11.02
CA LYS A 815 23.99 -2.94 10.35
C LYS A 815 23.26 -4.14 9.75
N VAL A 816 22.66 -3.93 8.57
CA VAL A 816 21.91 -4.94 7.83
C VAL A 816 22.62 -5.31 6.52
N GLY A 817 22.41 -6.54 6.04
CA GLY A 817 23.10 -7.08 4.84
C GLY A 817 23.04 -6.18 3.62
N GLY A 818 21.83 -5.70 3.29
CA GLY A 818 21.56 -4.86 2.13
C GLY A 818 22.22 -3.47 2.12
N ASN A 819 22.82 -3.00 3.22
CA ASN A 819 23.41 -1.66 3.25
C ASN A 819 24.77 -1.57 2.57
N TYR A 820 25.54 -2.66 2.54
CA TYR A 820 26.93 -2.64 2.12
C TYR A 820 27.15 -3.13 0.70
N ALA A 821 26.35 -4.09 0.23
CA ALA A 821 26.46 -4.63 -1.12
C ALA A 821 26.30 -3.56 -2.23
N PRO A 822 25.35 -2.60 -2.14
CA PRO A 822 25.22 -1.53 -3.15
C PRO A 822 26.43 -0.59 -3.22
N CYS A 823 27.24 -0.52 -2.16
CA CYS A 823 28.42 0.35 -2.11
C CYS A 823 29.62 -0.20 -2.92
N ILE A 824 29.61 -1.48 -3.31
CA ILE A 824 30.76 -2.13 -3.94
C ILE A 824 31.04 -1.56 -5.32
N LYS A 825 30.02 -1.37 -6.16
CA LYS A 825 30.21 -0.84 -7.52
C LYS A 825 30.79 0.58 -7.51
N PRO A 826 30.23 1.55 -6.74
CA PRO A 826 30.85 2.86 -6.61
C PRO A 826 32.30 2.81 -6.06
N GLN A 827 32.59 1.88 -5.13
CA GLN A 827 33.96 1.73 -4.60
C GLN A 827 34.95 1.20 -5.64
N LEU A 828 34.52 0.28 -6.52
CA LEU A 828 35.35 -0.20 -7.62
C LEU A 828 35.63 0.91 -8.64
N ASP A 829 34.66 1.79 -8.88
CA ASP A 829 34.84 2.91 -9.81
C ASP A 829 35.79 3.96 -9.24
N ALA A 830 35.63 4.33 -7.96
CA ALA A 830 36.60 5.19 -7.26
C ALA A 830 38.03 4.62 -7.31
N ASN A 831 38.19 3.32 -7.10
CA ASN A 831 39.50 2.65 -7.16
C ASN A 831 40.14 2.73 -8.57
N LYS A 832 39.35 2.62 -9.64
CA LYS A 832 39.85 2.74 -11.02
C LYS A 832 40.38 4.15 -11.32
N GLU A 833 39.80 5.15 -10.66
CA GLU A 833 40.22 6.54 -10.76
C GLU A 833 41.36 6.91 -9.78
N GLY A 834 41.85 5.93 -9.00
CA GLY A 834 42.97 6.12 -8.08
C GLY A 834 42.60 6.58 -6.66
N TYR A 835 41.31 6.58 -6.32
CA TYR A 835 40.80 6.92 -5.00
C TYR A 835 40.50 5.66 -4.18
N GLN A 836 41.01 5.57 -2.95
CA GLN A 836 40.92 4.35 -2.15
C GLN A 836 39.56 4.17 -1.46
N GLN A 837 38.76 5.22 -1.31
CA GLN A 837 37.46 5.21 -0.63
C GLN A 837 36.50 6.27 -1.21
N ASN A 838 35.19 6.08 -1.04
CA ASN A 838 34.18 7.10 -1.35
C ASN A 838 33.93 8.00 -0.14
N LEU A 839 33.77 9.31 -0.37
CA LEU A 839 33.07 10.22 0.52
C LEU A 839 31.62 10.31 0.05
N TRP A 840 30.68 9.80 0.84
CA TRP A 840 29.27 9.75 0.47
C TRP A 840 28.60 11.09 0.74
N LEU A 841 27.95 11.63 -0.30
CA LEU A 841 27.20 12.88 -0.22
C LEU A 841 25.69 12.63 -0.26
N PHE A 842 24.92 13.53 0.33
CA PHE A 842 23.46 13.47 0.34
C PHE A 842 22.83 14.81 -0.06
N GLY A 843 21.75 14.74 -0.85
CA GLY A 843 20.97 15.92 -1.23
C GLY A 843 21.62 16.81 -2.28
N ALA A 844 20.83 17.77 -2.79
CA ALA A 844 21.27 18.72 -3.81
C ALA A 844 22.33 19.72 -3.29
N ASP A 845 22.42 19.88 -1.97
CA ASP A 845 23.40 20.71 -1.29
C ASP A 845 24.69 19.94 -0.94
N HIS A 846 24.83 18.67 -1.33
CA HIS A 846 26.05 17.87 -1.14
C HIS A 846 26.47 17.74 0.33
N GLN A 847 25.52 17.37 1.20
CA GLN A 847 25.77 17.12 2.63
C GLN A 847 26.76 15.97 2.80
N VAL A 848 27.77 16.17 3.66
CA VAL A 848 28.75 15.13 3.98
C VAL A 848 28.12 14.13 4.94
N THR A 849 28.25 12.83 4.66
CA THR A 849 27.69 11.76 5.51
C THR A 849 28.77 10.82 6.08
N GLU A 850 29.29 9.89 5.29
CA GLU A 850 30.23 8.86 5.71
C GLU A 850 31.40 8.71 4.71
N VAL A 851 32.51 8.14 5.18
CA VAL A 851 33.67 7.79 4.35
C VAL A 851 33.74 6.28 4.22
N GLY A 852 33.42 5.74 3.04
CA GLY A 852 33.33 4.31 2.82
C GLY A 852 32.33 3.66 3.77
N THR A 853 32.81 2.82 4.67
CA THR A 853 32.00 2.18 5.74
C THR A 853 32.27 2.76 7.13
N MET A 854 32.84 3.96 7.20
CA MET A 854 33.28 4.67 8.41
C MET A 854 32.56 6.00 8.60
N ASN A 855 32.46 6.44 9.85
CA ASN A 855 32.00 7.79 10.16
C ASN A 855 33.07 8.82 9.80
N CYS A 856 32.65 10.02 9.38
CA CYS A 856 33.53 11.10 8.93
C CYS A 856 33.77 12.14 10.03
N PHE A 857 35.01 12.59 10.20
CA PHE A 857 35.40 13.67 11.11
C PHE A 857 36.30 14.69 10.40
N VAL A 858 36.05 15.98 10.66
CA VAL A 858 36.85 17.10 10.16
C VAL A 858 37.30 17.93 11.36
N PHE A 859 38.59 18.16 11.48
CA PHE A 859 39.17 19.09 12.44
C PHE A 859 39.60 20.35 11.70
N TRP A 860 39.03 21.50 12.05
CA TRP A 860 39.24 22.75 11.35
C TRP A 860 39.14 23.96 12.29
N LYS A 861 39.40 25.16 11.76
CA LYS A 861 38.93 26.41 12.36
C LYS A 861 37.54 26.74 11.82
N ASN A 862 36.56 26.93 12.69
CA ASN A 862 35.23 27.39 12.28
C ASN A 862 35.27 28.86 11.79
N GLU A 863 34.14 29.41 11.36
CA GLU A 863 34.07 30.79 10.85
C GLU A 863 34.39 31.85 11.92
N GLN A 864 34.26 31.50 13.20
CA GLN A 864 34.65 32.33 14.34
C GLN A 864 36.14 32.20 14.69
N GLY A 865 36.90 31.37 13.96
CA GLY A 865 38.33 31.13 14.19
C GLY A 865 38.65 30.11 15.29
N GLU A 866 37.64 29.50 15.91
CA GLU A 866 37.80 28.51 16.97
C GLU A 866 38.14 27.13 16.38
N LYS A 867 39.01 26.36 17.06
CA LYS A 867 39.25 24.96 16.68
C LYS A 867 38.00 24.13 16.98
N GLU A 868 37.53 23.40 15.97
CA GLU A 868 36.33 22.56 16.05
C GLU A 868 36.61 21.19 15.40
N LEU A 869 36.28 20.12 16.12
CA LEU A 869 36.12 18.78 15.57
C LEU A 869 34.64 18.56 15.27
N VAL A 870 34.30 18.52 13.98
CA VAL A 870 32.93 18.33 13.51
C VAL A 870 32.75 16.94 12.91
N THR A 871 31.59 16.34 13.16
CA THR A 871 31.11 15.14 12.48
C THR A 871 29.64 15.34 12.10
N PRO A 872 29.15 14.74 11.00
CA PRO A 872 27.74 14.79 10.66
C PRO A 872 26.85 14.25 11.80
N ASP A 873 25.67 14.84 11.96
CA ASP A 873 24.65 14.41 12.92
C ASP A 873 23.95 13.12 12.47
N LEU A 874 23.29 12.43 13.41
CA LEU A 874 22.64 11.14 13.16
C LEU A 874 21.17 11.34 12.81
N ASP A 875 20.86 11.53 11.52
CA ASP A 875 19.50 11.73 11.01
C ASP A 875 18.82 10.45 10.47
N GLY A 876 19.45 9.29 10.69
CA GLY A 876 19.01 7.99 10.19
C GLY A 876 19.71 7.52 8.91
N SER A 877 20.47 8.40 8.23
CA SER A 877 21.29 8.01 7.07
C SER A 877 22.66 7.43 7.46
N ILE A 878 23.16 7.76 8.65
CA ILE A 878 24.51 7.41 9.11
C ILE A 878 24.44 6.35 10.20
N LEU A 879 25.30 5.34 10.10
CA LEU A 879 25.43 4.32 11.15
C LEU A 879 25.99 4.95 12.44
N PRO A 880 25.29 4.87 13.59
CA PRO A 880 25.86 5.28 14.87
C PRO A 880 27.01 4.34 15.27
N GLY A 881 28.24 4.81 15.05
CA GLY A 881 29.48 4.06 15.30
C GLY A 881 29.85 3.98 16.78
N VAL A 882 30.21 2.78 17.27
CA VAL A 882 30.79 2.62 18.62
C VAL A 882 32.11 3.38 18.74
N THR A 883 32.98 3.31 17.71
CA THR A 883 34.22 4.09 17.66
C THR A 883 33.95 5.59 17.56
N ARG A 884 32.96 6.02 16.75
CA ARG A 884 32.53 7.43 16.67
C ARG A 884 32.14 7.97 18.04
N ASP A 885 31.29 7.24 18.76
CA ASP A 885 30.85 7.60 20.11
C ASP A 885 32.02 7.67 21.11
N SER A 886 32.99 6.76 21.00
CA SER A 886 34.21 6.81 21.81
C SER A 886 35.06 8.05 21.52
N ILE A 887 35.24 8.41 20.25
CA ILE A 887 35.99 9.61 19.84
C ILE A 887 35.32 10.87 20.38
N LEU A 888 34.00 10.99 20.21
CA LEU A 888 33.24 12.13 20.71
C LEU A 888 33.34 12.24 22.23
N SER A 889 33.23 11.12 22.94
CA SER A 889 33.34 11.11 24.41
C SER A 889 34.72 11.54 24.90
N LEU A 890 35.80 10.97 24.33
CA LEU A 890 37.18 11.31 24.70
C LEU A 890 37.51 12.78 24.39
N THR A 891 37.16 13.25 23.19
CA THR A 891 37.51 14.61 22.76
C THR A 891 36.71 15.67 23.51
N ARG A 892 35.46 15.40 23.88
CA ARG A 892 34.69 16.25 24.80
C ARG A 892 35.31 16.29 26.20
N GLN A 893 35.82 15.15 26.68
CA GLN A 893 36.47 15.07 27.99
C GLN A 893 37.81 15.82 28.02
N TRP A 894 38.56 15.85 26.92
CA TRP A 894 39.81 16.62 26.84
C TRP A 894 39.55 18.14 26.97
N GLY A 895 38.41 18.64 26.48
CA GLY A 895 38.02 20.04 26.66
C GLY A 895 38.90 21.07 25.93
N GLU A 896 39.72 20.63 24.98
CA GLU A 896 40.74 21.46 24.30
C GLU A 896 40.21 22.23 23.07
N PHE A 897 39.08 21.82 22.53
CA PHE A 897 38.46 22.37 21.32
C PHE A 897 36.96 22.06 21.28
N LYS A 898 36.22 22.76 20.42
CA LYS A 898 34.79 22.53 20.24
C LYS A 898 34.54 21.17 19.57
N VAL A 899 33.59 20.40 20.07
CA VAL A 899 33.17 19.12 19.45
C VAL A 899 31.70 19.21 19.05
N SER A 900 31.43 19.13 17.76
CA SER A 900 30.09 19.37 17.19
C SER A 900 29.58 18.17 16.41
N GLU A 901 28.31 17.83 16.63
CA GLU A 901 27.53 16.93 15.78
C GLU A 901 26.53 17.79 15.02
N ARG A 902 26.82 18.10 13.75
CA ARG A 902 25.98 18.97 12.92
C ARG A 902 26.16 18.66 11.44
N LYS A 903 25.14 18.98 10.65
CA LYS A 903 25.25 18.99 9.19
C LYS A 903 26.28 20.02 8.72
N PHE A 904 27.03 19.63 7.71
CA PHE A 904 27.88 20.49 6.89
C PHE A 904 27.99 19.84 5.50
N ASN A 905 28.35 20.63 4.50
CA ASN A 905 28.35 20.20 3.11
C ASN A 905 29.72 20.41 2.44
N MET A 906 29.83 19.96 1.19
CA MET A 906 31.05 20.16 0.41
C MET A 906 31.38 21.64 0.17
N ALA A 907 30.38 22.54 0.11
CA ALA A 907 30.64 23.97 -0.04
C ALA A 907 31.36 24.54 1.21
N ASP A 908 31.00 24.08 2.40
CA ASP A 908 31.69 24.44 3.65
C ASP A 908 33.16 23.99 3.62
N LEU A 909 33.43 22.75 3.15
CA LEU A 909 34.79 22.22 3.03
C LEU A 909 35.60 22.97 1.97
N VAL A 910 35.04 23.24 0.80
CA VAL A 910 35.71 24.02 -0.26
C VAL A 910 36.03 25.44 0.21
N LYS A 911 35.12 26.07 0.97
CA LYS A 911 35.37 27.38 1.58
C LYS A 911 36.50 27.31 2.60
N ALA A 912 36.47 26.30 3.49
CA ALA A 912 37.49 26.12 4.51
C ALA A 912 38.88 25.84 3.92
N ASP A 913 38.97 25.09 2.82
CA ASP A 913 40.21 24.84 2.10
C ASP A 913 40.81 26.13 1.52
N LYS A 914 40.00 26.92 0.80
CA LYS A 914 40.43 28.22 0.24
C LYS A 914 40.92 29.20 1.30
N GLU A 915 40.32 29.16 2.48
CA GLU A 915 40.66 30.03 3.61
C GLU A 915 41.79 29.44 4.49
N GLY A 916 42.35 28.26 4.15
CA GLY A 916 43.40 27.60 4.92
C GLY A 916 42.98 27.18 6.33
N ARG A 917 41.68 26.90 6.53
CA ARG A 917 41.08 26.60 7.84
C ARG A 917 41.02 25.10 8.17
N ILE A 918 41.12 24.21 7.18
CA ILE A 918 41.14 22.76 7.42
C ILE A 918 42.47 22.40 8.12
N ILE A 919 42.40 21.64 9.22
CA ILE A 919 43.58 21.20 9.98
C ILE A 919 43.85 19.72 9.71
N GLU A 920 42.87 18.84 9.90
CA GLU A 920 42.97 17.39 9.68
C GLU A 920 41.60 16.80 9.31
N MET A 921 41.56 15.64 8.66
CA MET A 921 40.33 14.89 8.42
C MET A 921 40.60 13.39 8.52
N PHE A 922 39.66 12.63 9.07
CA PHE A 922 39.79 11.18 9.20
C PHE A 922 38.43 10.46 9.20
N GLY A 923 38.45 9.20 8.78
CA GLY A 923 37.36 8.25 8.97
C GLY A 923 37.54 7.47 10.28
N ALA A 924 36.45 6.98 10.88
CA ALA A 924 36.50 6.10 12.05
C ALA A 924 35.46 4.97 12.01
N GLY A 925 35.88 3.76 12.38
CA GLY A 925 35.03 2.56 12.37
C GLY A 925 35.54 1.45 13.28
N THR A 926 34.81 0.32 13.36
CA THR A 926 35.22 -0.80 14.23
C THR A 926 36.35 -1.63 13.62
N ALA A 927 36.33 -1.84 12.29
CA ALA A 927 37.37 -2.58 11.59
C ALA A 927 38.65 -1.73 11.42
N CYS A 928 38.48 -0.47 11.06
CA CYS A 928 39.53 0.54 10.96
C CYS A 928 39.27 1.62 12.03
N ILE A 929 40.06 1.60 13.12
CA ILE A 929 39.85 2.46 14.30
C ILE A 929 39.80 3.93 13.89
N VAL A 930 40.87 4.38 13.22
CA VAL A 930 40.98 5.69 12.59
C VAL A 930 41.70 5.53 11.24
N CYS A 931 41.21 6.22 10.22
CA CYS A 931 41.77 6.26 8.87
C CYS A 931 42.06 7.72 8.49
N PRO A 932 43.34 8.15 8.47
CA PRO A 932 43.68 9.50 8.03
C PRO A 932 43.29 9.74 6.57
N ILE A 933 42.90 10.97 6.23
CA ILE A 933 42.56 11.39 4.87
C ILE A 933 43.51 12.50 4.46
N LYS A 934 44.07 12.43 3.24
CA LYS A 934 45.00 13.46 2.71
C LYS A 934 44.44 14.23 1.52
N LYS A 935 43.40 13.72 0.87
CA LYS A 935 42.82 14.32 -0.33
C LYS A 935 41.37 13.92 -0.53
N ILE A 936 40.56 14.87 -1.01
CA ILE A 936 39.19 14.62 -1.51
C ILE A 936 39.11 15.16 -2.93
N HIS A 937 38.65 14.36 -3.88
CA HIS A 937 38.27 14.84 -5.20
C HIS A 937 36.77 15.11 -5.26
N PHE A 938 36.39 16.30 -5.69
CA PHE A 938 35.00 16.75 -5.78
C PHE A 938 34.81 17.68 -6.99
N GLU A 939 33.89 17.33 -7.88
CA GLU A 939 33.53 18.12 -9.08
C GLU A 939 34.75 18.58 -9.91
N GLY A 940 35.69 17.66 -10.16
CA GLY A 940 36.89 17.93 -10.97
C GLY A 940 38.00 18.68 -10.23
N LYS A 941 37.88 18.90 -8.91
CA LYS A 941 38.87 19.61 -8.10
C LYS A 941 39.32 18.79 -6.90
N ASP A 942 40.61 18.91 -6.58
CA ASP A 942 41.20 18.30 -5.40
C ASP A 942 41.18 19.28 -4.22
N ILE A 943 40.69 18.82 -3.08
CA ILE A 943 40.82 19.46 -1.76
C ILE A 943 41.94 18.72 -1.03
N ASN A 944 42.99 19.43 -0.63
CA ASN A 944 44.11 18.83 0.09
C ASN A 944 43.88 18.92 1.58
N ILE A 945 43.90 17.77 2.26
CA ILE A 945 43.76 17.73 3.71
C ILE A 945 45.16 17.73 4.34
N PRO A 946 45.49 18.69 5.22
CA PRO A 946 46.81 18.71 5.84
C PRO A 946 47.04 17.49 6.75
N LEU A 947 48.29 17.03 6.73
CA LEU A 947 48.83 16.03 7.67
C LEU A 947 49.71 16.75 8.69
N ASP A 948 50.58 16.05 9.44
CA ASP A 948 51.46 16.72 10.40
C ASP A 948 52.47 17.65 9.69
N PRO A 949 52.38 18.98 9.88
CA PRO A 949 53.30 19.92 9.21
C PRO A 949 54.72 19.86 9.80
N SER A 950 54.90 19.29 11.00
CA SER A 950 56.20 19.14 11.66
C SER A 950 56.93 17.85 11.28
N ASP A 951 56.26 16.92 10.59
CA ASP A 951 56.85 15.68 10.09
C ASP A 951 56.33 15.37 8.68
N LYS A 952 57.14 15.70 7.67
CA LYS A 952 56.81 15.47 6.25
C LYS A 952 56.65 14.00 5.88
N THR A 953 57.09 13.07 6.73
CA THR A 953 56.91 11.62 6.53
C THR A 953 55.60 11.11 7.14
N SER A 954 54.98 11.88 8.03
CA SER A 954 53.75 11.50 8.71
C SER A 954 52.61 11.31 7.72
N GLN A 955 51.87 10.22 7.90
CA GLN A 955 50.66 9.91 7.13
C GLN A 955 49.37 10.20 7.90
N ALA A 956 49.46 10.96 9.00
CA ALA A 956 48.33 11.42 9.78
C ALA A 956 48.67 12.79 10.40
N GLY A 957 47.66 13.57 10.77
CA GLY A 957 47.91 14.71 11.64
C GLY A 957 47.98 14.32 13.12
N LYS A 958 48.33 15.28 13.96
CA LYS A 958 48.61 15.08 15.40
C LYS A 958 47.37 14.64 16.15
N LEU A 959 46.21 15.24 15.87
CA LEU A 959 44.97 14.89 16.55
C LEU A 959 44.52 13.49 16.14
N THR A 960 44.57 13.19 14.84
CA THR A 960 44.23 11.88 14.26
C THR A 960 45.04 10.77 14.90
N LYS A 961 46.37 10.96 15.04
CA LYS A 961 47.27 10.01 15.69
C LYS A 961 46.96 9.86 17.19
N ARG A 962 46.79 10.97 17.92
CA ARG A 962 46.44 10.95 19.36
C ARG A 962 45.14 10.18 19.63
N ILE A 963 44.12 10.38 18.79
CA ILE A 963 42.83 9.67 18.92
C ILE A 963 43.03 8.16 18.71
N ASN A 964 43.79 7.77 17.67
CA ASN A 964 44.10 6.37 17.42
C ASN A 964 44.82 5.73 18.62
N ASP A 965 45.87 6.39 19.11
CA ASP A 965 46.69 5.88 20.22
C ASP A 965 45.87 5.75 21.50
N ALA A 966 45.07 6.76 21.85
CA ALA A 966 44.22 6.73 23.04
C ALA A 966 43.19 5.59 23.00
N ILE A 967 42.56 5.33 21.84
CA ILE A 967 41.62 4.21 21.71
C ILE A 967 42.35 2.88 21.79
N MET A 968 43.51 2.74 21.13
CA MET A 968 44.31 1.52 21.20
C MET A 968 44.78 1.24 22.63
N ASP A 969 45.26 2.24 23.36
CA ASP A 969 45.73 2.06 24.74
C ASP A 969 44.60 1.50 25.63
N ILE A 970 43.35 1.95 25.45
CA ILE A 970 42.18 1.40 26.17
C ILE A 970 41.87 -0.03 25.71
N GLN A 971 41.94 -0.31 24.41
CA GLN A 971 41.67 -1.63 23.84
C GLN A 971 42.64 -2.70 24.34
N TYR A 972 43.94 -2.37 24.37
CA TYR A 972 45.00 -3.26 24.88
C TYR A 972 45.12 -3.22 26.41
N GLY A 973 44.38 -2.34 27.10
CA GLY A 973 44.43 -2.20 28.55
C GLY A 973 45.74 -1.59 29.07
N ASP A 974 46.42 -0.81 28.24
CA ASP A 974 47.59 -0.01 28.61
C ASP A 974 47.20 1.18 29.49
N VAL A 975 45.99 1.72 29.27
CA VAL A 975 45.34 2.72 30.13
C VAL A 975 43.93 2.26 30.48
N GLU A 976 43.46 2.66 31.65
CA GLU A 976 42.05 2.48 32.01
C GLU A 976 41.20 3.50 31.25
N GLY A 977 40.24 3.01 30.48
CA GLY A 977 39.21 3.84 29.87
C GLY A 977 38.03 4.07 30.83
N PRO A 978 37.00 4.81 30.39
CA PRO A 978 35.75 4.91 31.14
C PRO A 978 35.18 3.52 31.47
N GLU A 979 34.43 3.45 32.58
CA GLU A 979 33.87 2.19 33.08
C GLU A 979 33.09 1.44 31.98
N GLY A 980 33.36 0.13 31.86
CA GLY A 980 32.72 -0.74 30.86
C GLY A 980 33.29 -0.64 29.45
N TRP A 981 34.29 0.22 29.18
CA TRP A 981 34.85 0.34 27.83
C TRP A 981 35.80 -0.78 27.44
N SER A 982 36.56 -1.34 28.38
CA SER A 982 37.49 -2.45 28.16
C SER A 982 37.15 -3.55 29.16
N VAL A 983 36.44 -4.57 28.69
CA VAL A 983 35.89 -5.65 29.52
C VAL A 983 36.76 -6.89 29.39
N ILE A 984 37.23 -7.41 30.52
CA ILE A 984 37.94 -8.70 30.56
C ILE A 984 36.89 -9.81 30.52
N VAL A 985 37.09 -10.79 29.64
CA VAL A 985 36.17 -11.93 29.44
C VAL A 985 36.83 -13.29 29.66
#